data_AF-A0A9P1FY08-F1
#
_entry.id   AF-A0A9P1FY08-F1
#
_cell.length_a   1.000
_cell.length_b   1.000
_cell.length_c   1.000
_cell.angle_alpha   90.00
_cell.angle_beta   90.00
_cell.angle_gamma   90.00
#
_symmetry.space_group_name_H-M   'P 1'
#
loop_
_entity.id
_entity.type
_entity.pdbx_description
1 polymer ?
#
loop_
_entity_poly.entity_id
_entity_poly.type
_entity_poly.pdbx_seq_one_letter_code
_entity_poly.pdbx_strand_id
1 'polypeptide(L)'
;MVQCPWSHNARRPVQFGLVCCTIVAATPGSATCLSDAIPASSRKLVGLVDSYPLGMWVNDWPAGHAVAEMMAIIIQEVMGYEVEMKGPGAGTVNGFFALAGCRKPMDSQDPDCDGVTRTLVHMNVEGWTEGYTPTWQMIQDKYPSMAPRNLGNAGYFGDARAHISTPVQEMAYNAEGLSLDFYRELNASWNDVKRYFADLDSVDKSRLRFCNGTLLMDPVEMGIYAEMTGDLDGVVFEGAGGSVVAKCWQNHFWYAPACRQSPSRCWPFITGGSGWQVGDFMQKATAFNFAAAVTVAKNWDNYVSLPTDHASIFYWWVPDTTFLRMKPQAVTFPAYDRIAWERGDKKTGSKQMSIDIHVSQDLAALAPSVQQLLAASSLTIKDVNDVMLDTLDSGITYRDAVCRWLNAKTERWRKWLPDKTLCVAGFGLYDISADVFVQSRSGDTANIECRVCPSGHFSDRLQDDKGDKGMTFICQPCPAGRFQASAGMVSCDPCPKGEYQGSHGSQACLRCDLETYQDVEGQAECKQCPAGTSTLGLGSISQTDCGCEADSINVPGDNSTASTSNVTVASIFQCQPCGEGLRCPFSSAVENLIRGQSTLGPKFTPEIQEGYVSDPAEPTKIFKCQPAANCPGGKPGTCSGGLQGKLCSRCSAGEAWIDGACTACETVHFVGWCIFGTAVLGGSLASYFVVNLPGSRTASPLQLVLLTFGLVIYAVQTVALFGMMSVTWPSIFTSTSGSLQFAVLDLSRSTLTCLTGWGDTERFMMFAMVFPVLALWVLLAWAISHYFPIKRWPSWVLTYTFNTIGVFCQAGFASICAIAFQPMMCYAHPNGMHSVLKYPGTFCGDDQHAVMLAFGAVLCFLAFGFLVVCSVAAWKIPKWSMAQERQKVQAFRFLTGKFRLDIWWFGVLLLFRGLGFSLVIVIFTDLQRAEITSAFAILLVYTIFAALYLPWKARSINVADLALNALLLLLVTQSTQ
;
A
#
# COMPACT_ATOMS: atom_id res chain seq x y z
N MET A 1 -6.72 7.57 -40.20
CA MET A 1 -7.66 8.64 -40.59
C MET A 1 -9.03 8.27 -40.04
N VAL A 2 -9.90 9.16 -39.55
CA VAL A 2 -9.78 10.59 -39.19
C VAL A 2 -10.91 10.89 -38.17
N GLN A 3 -10.64 11.76 -37.18
CA GLN A 3 -11.55 12.55 -36.32
C GLN A 3 -12.92 12.01 -35.83
N CYS A 4 -13.20 12.19 -34.54
CA CYS A 4 -14.57 12.31 -34.01
C CYS A 4 -15.25 13.60 -34.54
N PRO A 5 -16.59 13.66 -34.57
CA PRO A 5 -17.26 14.55 -33.62
C PRO A 5 -18.61 14.04 -33.08
N TRP A 6 -19.22 14.81 -32.16
CA TRP A 6 -20.61 14.68 -31.69
C TRP A 6 -21.62 14.92 -32.85
N SER A 7 -22.88 14.47 -32.83
CA SER A 7 -23.92 14.93 -31.89
C SER A 7 -25.34 14.38 -32.19
N HIS A 8 -26.21 14.44 -31.17
CA HIS A 8 -27.69 14.54 -31.17
C HIS A 8 -28.64 13.67 -32.04
N ASN A 9 -29.66 13.17 -31.34
CA ASN A 9 -31.08 13.01 -31.74
C ASN A 9 -31.53 11.90 -32.74
N ALA A 10 -31.94 10.78 -32.12
CA ALA A 10 -33.28 10.16 -32.26
C ALA A 10 -33.70 9.35 -33.53
N ARG A 11 -34.36 8.21 -33.23
CA ARG A 11 -35.15 7.28 -34.07
C ARG A 11 -34.37 6.13 -34.76
N ARG A 12 -35.06 4.98 -34.85
CA ARG A 12 -34.65 3.68 -35.48
C ARG A 12 -35.06 3.66 -36.98
N PRO A 13 -34.84 2.58 -37.80
CA PRO A 13 -34.10 1.32 -37.56
C PRO A 13 -33.15 0.82 -38.70
N VAL A 14 -32.21 -0.07 -38.33
CA VAL A 14 -31.74 -1.32 -39.00
C VAL A 14 -31.63 -1.41 -40.55
N GLN A 15 -30.40 -1.66 -41.08
CA GLN A 15 -30.10 -2.85 -41.91
C GLN A 15 -28.57 -3.12 -42.14
N PHE A 16 -28.24 -4.27 -42.76
CA PHE A 16 -26.92 -4.92 -42.91
C PHE A 16 -25.95 -4.27 -43.93
N GLY A 17 -24.62 -4.55 -43.84
CA GLY A 17 -23.66 -4.27 -44.93
C GLY A 17 -22.18 -4.61 -44.64
N LEU A 18 -21.70 -5.75 -45.14
CA LEU A 18 -20.37 -6.41 -45.00
C LEU A 18 -19.06 -5.58 -45.04
N VAL A 19 -18.08 -6.05 -44.22
CA VAL A 19 -16.65 -6.33 -44.53
C VAL A 19 -15.72 -5.24 -45.09
N CYS A 20 -14.68 -4.89 -44.33
CA CYS A 20 -13.27 -5.16 -44.71
C CYS A 20 -12.32 -5.09 -43.49
N CYS A 21 -11.17 -5.77 -43.56
CA CYS A 21 -10.14 -5.74 -42.51
C CYS A 21 -9.09 -4.64 -42.77
N THR A 22 -8.76 -3.85 -41.74
CA THR A 22 -7.52 -3.07 -41.67
C THR A 22 -6.92 -3.17 -40.27
N ILE A 23 -5.61 -3.40 -40.21
CA ILE A 23 -4.85 -3.41 -38.95
C ILE A 23 -4.76 -1.97 -38.44
N VAL A 24 -5.21 -1.74 -37.21
CA VAL A 24 -5.01 -0.48 -36.49
C VAL A 24 -4.10 -0.77 -35.29
N ALA A 25 -2.96 -0.10 -35.24
CA ALA A 25 -2.01 -0.22 -34.13
C ALA A 25 -2.62 0.33 -32.82
N ALA A 26 -2.17 -0.19 -31.69
CA ALA A 26 -2.70 0.14 -30.37
C ALA A 26 -2.55 1.63 -30.03
N THR A 27 -3.56 2.18 -29.33
CA THR A 27 -3.38 3.39 -28.53
C THR A 27 -2.46 3.11 -27.33
N PRO A 28 -1.78 4.12 -26.76
CA PRO A 28 -0.78 3.91 -25.70
C PRO A 28 -1.36 3.18 -24.48
N GLY A 29 -0.55 2.31 -23.88
CA GLY A 29 -0.97 1.48 -22.75
C GLY A 29 -1.33 2.30 -21.51
N SER A 30 -2.24 1.76 -20.70
CA SER A 30 -2.34 2.17 -19.30
C SER A 30 -0.99 1.94 -18.64
N ALA A 31 -0.49 2.93 -17.91
CA ALA A 31 0.47 2.63 -16.87
C ALA A 31 -0.19 1.62 -15.92
N THR A 32 0.51 0.53 -15.64
CA THR A 32 0.21 -0.30 -14.47
C THR A 32 0.35 0.58 -13.22
N CYS A 33 -0.13 0.09 -12.08
CA CYS A 33 -0.43 0.93 -10.94
C CYS A 33 0.76 1.15 -9.99
N LEU A 34 1.58 0.13 -9.68
CA LEU A 34 2.22 -0.01 -8.34
C LEU A 34 3.77 0.08 -8.31
N SER A 35 4.43 -0.07 -7.16
CA SER A 35 5.91 -0.11 -7.04
C SER A 35 6.60 -1.29 -7.68
N ASP A 36 5.95 -2.44 -7.44
CA ASP A 36 5.52 -5.22 -8.05
C ASP A 36 4.27 -5.84 -8.87
N ALA A 37 4.34 -5.74 -10.21
CA ALA A 37 3.17 -5.58 -11.07
C ALA A 37 3.33 -6.62 -12.15
N ILE A 38 2.65 -7.74 -11.95
CA ILE A 38 2.43 -8.74 -12.96
C ILE A 38 1.77 -7.99 -14.14
N PRO A 39 2.52 -7.76 -15.25
CA PRO A 39 2.05 -6.91 -16.34
C PRO A 39 0.81 -7.55 -16.96
N ALA A 40 -0.05 -6.76 -17.61
CA ALA A 40 -1.30 -7.28 -18.18
C ALA A 40 -1.10 -8.53 -19.09
N SER A 41 0.02 -8.60 -19.80
CA SER A 41 0.44 -9.74 -20.63
C SER A 41 0.83 -11.01 -19.87
N SER A 42 1.07 -10.92 -18.56
CA SER A 42 1.58 -12.01 -17.69
C SER A 42 0.53 -12.51 -16.68
N ARG A 43 -0.69 -11.95 -16.72
CA ARG A 43 -1.78 -12.32 -15.81
C ARG A 43 -2.50 -13.56 -16.30
N LYS A 44 -2.87 -14.41 -15.35
CA LYS A 44 -3.60 -15.65 -15.53
C LYS A 44 -5.06 -15.34 -15.80
N LEU A 45 -5.57 -15.89 -16.89
CA LEU A 45 -7.00 -16.09 -17.10
C LEU A 45 -7.42 -17.38 -16.37
N VAL A 46 -8.66 -17.45 -15.89
CA VAL A 46 -9.24 -18.65 -15.28
C VAL A 46 -9.96 -19.50 -16.34
N GLY A 47 -10.30 -20.75 -15.97
CA GLY A 47 -10.98 -21.71 -16.84
C GLY A 47 -10.05 -22.78 -17.43
N LEU A 48 -10.58 -24.00 -17.62
CA LEU A 48 -9.83 -25.18 -18.09
C LEU A 48 -9.93 -25.41 -19.61
N VAL A 49 -10.82 -24.70 -20.32
CA VAL A 49 -11.12 -24.92 -21.74
C VAL A 49 -11.10 -23.61 -22.52
N ASP A 50 -11.96 -22.63 -22.18
CA ASP A 50 -11.87 -21.26 -22.70
C ASP A 50 -11.41 -20.30 -21.60
N SER A 51 -10.20 -19.78 -21.73
CA SER A 51 -9.58 -18.85 -20.77
C SER A 51 -10.32 -17.51 -20.71
N TYR A 52 -10.68 -17.04 -19.51
CA TYR A 52 -11.44 -15.79 -19.28
C TYR A 52 -11.01 -15.04 -18.01
N PRO A 53 -11.25 -13.72 -17.89
CA PRO A 53 -10.93 -12.96 -16.67
C PRO A 53 -11.92 -13.21 -15.53
N LEU A 54 -11.47 -12.98 -14.29
CA LEU A 54 -12.32 -12.95 -13.10
C LEU A 54 -13.20 -11.70 -13.12
N GLY A 55 -14.49 -11.84 -13.47
CA GLY A 55 -15.43 -10.72 -13.37
C GLY A 55 -15.70 -10.27 -11.93
N MET A 56 -15.73 -8.96 -11.69
CA MET A 56 -16.07 -8.30 -10.42
C MET A 56 -17.28 -7.38 -10.60
N TRP A 57 -18.30 -7.50 -9.74
CA TRP A 57 -19.48 -6.62 -9.77
C TRP A 57 -19.21 -5.30 -9.06
N VAL A 58 -19.47 -4.19 -9.74
CA VAL A 58 -19.30 -2.82 -9.21
C VAL A 58 -20.67 -2.18 -8.98
N ASN A 59 -20.94 -1.77 -7.74
CA ASN A 59 -22.14 -1.00 -7.39
C ASN A 59 -21.97 0.47 -7.81
N ASP A 60 -23.07 1.15 -8.10
CA ASP A 60 -23.09 2.50 -8.72
C ASP A 60 -22.75 3.67 -7.77
N TRP A 61 -22.60 3.43 -6.47
CA TRP A 61 -22.19 4.46 -5.49
C TRP A 61 -20.66 4.59 -5.34
N PRO A 62 -20.15 5.78 -4.98
CA PRO A 62 -18.71 6.09 -4.88
C PRO A 62 -17.84 5.08 -4.12
N ALA A 63 -18.33 4.57 -2.98
CA ALA A 63 -17.61 3.59 -2.18
C ALA A 63 -17.44 2.24 -2.89
N GLY A 64 -18.48 1.78 -3.61
CA GLY A 64 -18.43 0.56 -4.41
C GLY A 64 -17.37 0.63 -5.50
N HIS A 65 -17.27 1.76 -6.20
CA HIS A 65 -16.21 2.02 -7.17
C HIS A 65 -14.81 2.04 -6.53
N ALA A 66 -14.64 2.75 -5.41
CA ALA A 66 -13.35 2.85 -4.72
C ALA A 66 -12.85 1.47 -4.23
N VAL A 67 -13.70 0.70 -3.55
CA VAL A 67 -13.32 -0.63 -3.01
C VAL A 67 -13.15 -1.68 -4.10
N ALA A 68 -13.95 -1.63 -5.17
CA ALA A 68 -13.77 -2.51 -6.30
C ALA A 68 -12.43 -2.28 -7.02
N GLU A 69 -12.04 -1.02 -7.30
CA GLU A 69 -10.72 -0.73 -7.90
C GLU A 69 -9.57 -1.18 -6.97
N MET A 70 -9.69 -1.02 -5.65
CA MET A 70 -8.69 -1.53 -4.69
C MET A 70 -8.46 -3.04 -4.87
N MET A 71 -9.53 -3.83 -4.77
CA MET A 71 -9.41 -5.29 -4.89
C MET A 71 -9.02 -5.72 -6.31
N ALA A 72 -9.53 -5.03 -7.34
CA ALA A 72 -9.21 -5.34 -8.74
C ALA A 72 -7.72 -5.14 -9.05
N ILE A 73 -7.07 -4.08 -8.53
CA ILE A 73 -5.63 -3.87 -8.69
C ILE A 73 -4.82 -4.92 -7.92
N ILE A 74 -5.22 -5.26 -6.69
CA ILE A 74 -4.54 -6.28 -5.87
C ILE A 74 -4.59 -7.66 -6.58
N ILE A 75 -5.74 -8.03 -7.13
CA ILE A 75 -5.92 -9.32 -7.80
C ILE A 75 -5.20 -9.35 -9.17
N GLN A 76 -5.22 -8.24 -9.92
CA GLN A 76 -4.54 -8.11 -11.22
C GLN A 76 -3.03 -8.06 -11.12
N GLU A 77 -2.52 -7.03 -10.47
CA GLU A 77 -1.10 -6.70 -10.55
C GLU A 77 -0.25 -7.52 -9.59
N VAL A 78 -0.88 -8.20 -8.62
CA VAL A 78 -0.17 -8.94 -7.59
C VAL A 78 -0.54 -10.41 -7.54
N MET A 79 -1.82 -10.75 -7.41
CA MET A 79 -2.20 -12.17 -7.45
C MET A 79 -2.06 -12.73 -8.87
N GLY A 80 -1.90 -11.86 -9.86
CA GLY A 80 -1.64 -12.20 -11.25
C GLY A 80 -2.84 -12.87 -11.90
N TYR A 81 -4.07 -12.46 -11.56
CA TYR A 81 -5.29 -12.89 -12.23
C TYR A 81 -5.91 -11.71 -12.99
N GLU A 82 -6.22 -11.85 -14.27
CA GLU A 82 -6.88 -10.76 -14.99
C GLU A 82 -8.32 -10.59 -14.48
N VAL A 83 -8.72 -9.34 -14.20
CA VAL A 83 -10.04 -8.99 -13.63
C VAL A 83 -10.82 -8.11 -14.59
N GLU A 84 -12.08 -8.44 -14.83
CA GLU A 84 -12.98 -7.62 -15.64
C GLU A 84 -14.05 -6.95 -14.77
N MET A 85 -14.08 -5.61 -14.78
CA MET A 85 -15.05 -4.84 -14.01
C MET A 85 -16.42 -4.87 -14.71
N LYS A 86 -17.41 -5.53 -14.10
CA LYS A 86 -18.78 -5.69 -14.60
C LYS A 86 -19.71 -4.74 -13.83
N GLY A 87 -20.20 -3.70 -14.48
CA GLY A 87 -21.06 -2.69 -13.87
C GLY A 87 -21.06 -1.37 -14.65
N PRO A 88 -21.54 -0.27 -14.03
CA PRO A 88 -22.13 -0.19 -12.69
C PRO A 88 -23.56 -0.77 -12.65
N GLY A 89 -23.97 -1.27 -11.48
CA GLY A 89 -25.32 -1.77 -11.22
C GLY A 89 -25.96 -1.15 -9.97
N ALA A 90 -27.27 -0.95 -10.01
CA ALA A 90 -28.03 -0.07 -9.11
C ALA A 90 -28.35 -0.64 -7.70
N GLY A 91 -27.55 -1.57 -7.19
CA GLY A 91 -27.83 -2.21 -5.91
C GLY A 91 -27.05 -3.48 -5.60
N THR A 92 -26.82 -3.71 -4.30
CA THR A 92 -26.25 -4.97 -3.76
C THR A 92 -27.07 -6.19 -4.21
N VAL A 93 -28.40 -6.04 -4.29
CA VAL A 93 -29.32 -7.09 -4.76
C VAL A 93 -29.02 -7.53 -6.20
N ASN A 94 -28.65 -6.59 -7.08
CA ASN A 94 -28.25 -6.93 -8.45
C ASN A 94 -26.91 -7.68 -8.47
N GLY A 95 -26.00 -7.33 -7.55
CA GLY A 95 -24.78 -8.09 -7.28
C GLY A 95 -25.06 -9.54 -6.86
N PHE A 96 -26.07 -9.79 -6.01
CA PHE A 96 -26.45 -11.16 -5.63
C PHE A 96 -26.89 -12.00 -6.83
N PHE A 97 -27.71 -11.46 -7.74
CA PHE A 97 -28.13 -12.16 -8.96
C PHE A 97 -26.98 -12.33 -9.97
N ALA A 98 -26.08 -11.35 -10.08
CA ALA A 98 -24.91 -11.45 -10.95
C ALA A 98 -23.96 -12.59 -10.50
N LEU A 99 -23.70 -12.69 -9.19
CA LEU A 99 -22.86 -13.73 -8.59
C LEU A 99 -23.48 -15.14 -8.68
N ALA A 100 -24.81 -15.22 -8.74
CA ALA A 100 -25.53 -16.47 -9.00
C ALA A 100 -25.52 -16.90 -10.48
N GLY A 101 -24.85 -16.14 -11.37
CA GLY A 101 -24.76 -16.45 -12.80
C GLY A 101 -26.05 -16.15 -13.59
N CYS A 102 -27.00 -15.41 -13.02
CA CYS A 102 -28.26 -15.09 -13.68
C CYS A 102 -28.04 -14.15 -14.88
N ARG A 103 -28.81 -14.33 -15.96
CA ARG A 103 -28.58 -13.69 -17.26
C ARG A 103 -29.06 -12.23 -17.33
N LYS A 104 -30.01 -11.85 -16.46
CA LYS A 104 -30.56 -10.49 -16.35
C LYS A 104 -30.40 -9.94 -14.92
N PRO A 105 -29.18 -9.80 -14.38
CA PRO A 105 -29.00 -9.45 -12.96
C PRO A 105 -29.54 -8.06 -12.57
N MET A 106 -29.84 -7.20 -13.56
CA MET A 106 -30.48 -5.89 -13.37
C MET A 106 -32.01 -5.98 -13.20
N ASP A 107 -32.65 -7.08 -13.58
CA ASP A 107 -34.08 -7.31 -13.39
C ASP A 107 -34.31 -8.08 -12.08
N SER A 108 -34.83 -7.39 -11.07
CA SER A 108 -35.11 -8.00 -9.75
C SER A 108 -36.44 -8.76 -9.67
N GLN A 109 -37.21 -8.82 -10.76
CA GLN A 109 -38.48 -9.56 -10.85
C GLN A 109 -38.31 -10.84 -11.69
N ASP A 110 -37.59 -10.78 -12.82
CA ASP A 110 -37.20 -11.93 -13.64
C ASP A 110 -35.70 -11.90 -14.02
N PRO A 111 -34.81 -12.28 -13.09
CA PRO A 111 -33.36 -12.28 -13.31
C PRO A 111 -32.85 -13.35 -14.28
N ASP A 112 -33.67 -14.32 -14.73
CA ASP A 112 -33.28 -15.45 -15.61
C ASP A 112 -32.06 -16.24 -15.08
N CYS A 113 -32.27 -16.97 -13.97
CA CYS A 113 -31.23 -17.73 -13.27
C CYS A 113 -31.17 -19.23 -13.63
N ASP A 114 -32.17 -19.77 -14.35
CA ASP A 114 -32.33 -21.22 -14.51
C ASP A 114 -31.46 -21.82 -15.64
N GLY A 115 -30.76 -20.97 -16.41
CA GLY A 115 -29.95 -21.35 -17.57
C GLY A 115 -28.48 -21.65 -17.26
N VAL A 116 -28.19 -22.80 -16.67
CA VAL A 116 -26.85 -23.24 -16.22
C VAL A 116 -25.80 -23.24 -17.34
N THR A 117 -25.06 -22.14 -17.48
CA THR A 117 -23.83 -22.02 -18.28
C THR A 117 -22.89 -20.96 -17.70
N ARG A 118 -22.06 -21.31 -16.70
CA ARG A 118 -20.85 -20.58 -16.24
C ARG A 118 -21.07 -19.12 -15.79
N THR A 119 -20.86 -18.82 -14.50
CA THR A 119 -20.84 -17.41 -14.08
C THR A 119 -19.68 -16.67 -14.76
N LEU A 120 -19.88 -15.37 -15.00
CA LEU A 120 -18.86 -14.43 -15.46
C LEU A 120 -18.66 -13.30 -14.45
N VAL A 121 -19.21 -13.44 -13.23
CA VAL A 121 -19.11 -12.50 -12.10
C VAL A 121 -18.88 -13.34 -10.84
N HIS A 122 -17.73 -13.15 -10.21
CA HIS A 122 -17.25 -14.04 -9.14
C HIS A 122 -17.12 -13.36 -7.78
N MET A 123 -17.10 -12.02 -7.74
CA MET A 123 -17.01 -11.25 -6.49
C MET A 123 -17.73 -9.89 -6.56
N ASN A 124 -18.35 -9.47 -5.45
CA ASN A 124 -18.80 -8.11 -5.16
C ASN A 124 -18.27 -7.71 -3.79
N VAL A 125 -17.51 -6.62 -3.71
CA VAL A 125 -16.66 -6.31 -2.55
C VAL A 125 -17.19 -5.17 -1.66
N GLU A 126 -18.43 -4.74 -1.88
CA GLU A 126 -19.08 -3.65 -1.12
C GLU A 126 -20.61 -3.90 -1.06
N GLY A 127 -21.05 -4.82 -0.19
CA GLY A 127 -22.44 -5.27 -0.14
C GLY A 127 -23.16 -4.92 1.17
N TRP A 128 -24.29 -4.22 1.09
CA TRP A 128 -25.09 -3.80 2.25
C TRP A 128 -26.11 -4.88 2.68
N THR A 129 -25.64 -6.09 2.99
CA THR A 129 -26.47 -7.30 3.21
C THR A 129 -27.59 -7.09 4.21
N GLU A 130 -27.31 -6.44 5.35
CA GLU A 130 -28.27 -6.30 6.44
C GLU A 130 -29.52 -5.54 6.01
N GLY A 131 -29.39 -4.56 5.12
CA GLY A 131 -30.50 -3.80 4.54
C GLY A 131 -31.38 -4.60 3.57
N TYR A 132 -30.90 -5.76 3.10
CA TYR A 132 -31.57 -6.62 2.12
C TYR A 132 -31.75 -8.07 2.60
N THR A 133 -31.67 -8.30 3.92
CA THR A 133 -31.71 -9.64 4.55
C THR A 133 -32.83 -10.57 4.02
N PRO A 134 -34.09 -10.13 3.81
CA PRO A 134 -35.14 -11.02 3.27
C PRO A 134 -34.86 -11.48 1.83
N THR A 135 -34.34 -10.58 0.99
CA THR A 135 -33.97 -10.88 -0.41
C THR A 135 -32.75 -11.80 -0.47
N TRP A 136 -31.79 -11.61 0.44
CA TRP A 136 -30.66 -12.52 0.61
C TRP A 136 -31.13 -13.94 0.94
N GLN A 137 -31.98 -14.10 1.96
CA GLN A 137 -32.54 -15.40 2.37
C GLN A 137 -33.30 -16.08 1.21
N MET A 138 -34.17 -15.35 0.51
CA MET A 138 -34.90 -15.87 -0.66
C MET A 138 -33.99 -16.44 -1.76
N ILE A 139 -32.83 -15.81 -2.02
CA ILE A 139 -31.87 -16.32 -3.02
C ILE A 139 -31.18 -17.60 -2.53
N GLN A 140 -30.82 -17.67 -1.24
CA GLN A 140 -30.23 -18.89 -0.65
C GLN A 140 -31.20 -20.07 -0.71
N ASP A 141 -32.46 -19.86 -0.33
CA ASP A 141 -33.49 -20.89 -0.29
C ASP A 141 -33.91 -21.36 -1.71
N LYS A 142 -33.97 -20.43 -2.68
CA LYS A 142 -34.44 -20.74 -4.04
C LYS A 142 -33.39 -21.39 -4.93
N TYR A 143 -32.11 -21.01 -4.79
CA TYR A 143 -31.03 -21.45 -5.70
C TYR A 143 -29.80 -22.02 -4.94
N PRO A 144 -29.95 -23.00 -4.03
CA PRO A 144 -28.89 -23.37 -3.07
C PRO A 144 -27.56 -23.83 -3.69
N SER A 145 -27.54 -24.33 -4.93
CA SER A 145 -26.34 -24.74 -5.66
C SER A 145 -25.71 -23.65 -6.55
N MET A 146 -26.26 -22.43 -6.54
CA MET A 146 -25.77 -21.27 -7.31
C MET A 146 -25.74 -19.98 -6.47
N ALA A 147 -26.47 -19.92 -5.36
CA ALA A 147 -26.58 -18.75 -4.50
C ALA A 147 -25.21 -18.23 -4.04
N PRO A 148 -25.00 -16.90 -4.02
CA PRO A 148 -23.73 -16.30 -3.62
C PRO A 148 -23.40 -16.60 -2.16
N ARG A 149 -22.10 -16.63 -1.86
CA ARG A 149 -21.58 -16.82 -0.50
C ARG A 149 -21.13 -15.48 0.06
N ASN A 150 -21.59 -15.14 1.26
CA ASN A 150 -21.08 -14.01 2.03
C ASN A 150 -19.80 -14.48 2.77
N LEU A 151 -18.70 -13.73 2.63
CA LEU A 151 -17.39 -14.02 3.23
C LEU A 151 -17.16 -13.27 4.56
N GLY A 152 -18.07 -12.38 4.93
CA GLY A 152 -17.95 -11.48 6.08
C GLY A 152 -17.67 -10.03 5.69
N ASN A 153 -17.44 -9.23 6.74
CA ASN A 153 -17.25 -7.79 6.67
C ASN A 153 -15.93 -7.40 5.96
N ALA A 154 -15.96 -6.38 5.09
CA ALA A 154 -14.81 -5.83 4.36
C ALA A 154 -13.80 -5.05 5.25
N GLY A 155 -13.96 -5.09 6.58
CA GLY A 155 -13.18 -4.41 7.62
C GLY A 155 -13.82 -3.13 8.18
N TYR A 156 -14.80 -2.57 7.49
CA TYR A 156 -15.48 -1.35 7.92
C TYR A 156 -17.00 -1.49 7.97
N PHE A 157 -17.60 -0.62 8.77
CA PHE A 157 -19.03 -0.54 8.93
C PHE A 157 -19.54 0.71 8.23
N GLY A 158 -20.62 0.55 7.48
CA GLY A 158 -21.47 1.66 7.09
C GLY A 158 -22.18 2.21 8.32
N ASP A 159 -22.43 3.51 8.36
CA ASP A 159 -23.22 4.12 9.42
C ASP A 159 -24.13 5.18 8.87
N ALA A 160 -25.28 5.36 9.49
CA ALA A 160 -26.32 6.32 9.14
C ALA A 160 -26.78 6.95 10.44
N ARG A 161 -26.48 8.24 10.65
CA ARG A 161 -26.74 8.95 11.92
C ARG A 161 -26.61 10.46 11.80
N ALA A 162 -26.90 11.14 12.90
CA ALA A 162 -26.63 12.56 13.09
C ALA A 162 -25.12 12.87 13.07
N HIS A 163 -24.73 13.83 12.24
CA HIS A 163 -23.38 14.36 12.08
C HIS A 163 -23.38 15.89 12.22
N ILE A 164 -22.23 16.46 12.55
CA ILE A 164 -22.01 17.92 12.61
C ILE A 164 -20.77 18.28 11.78
N SER A 165 -20.83 19.37 11.03
CA SER A 165 -19.70 19.84 10.21
C SER A 165 -18.47 20.16 11.06
N THR A 166 -17.27 19.80 10.59
CA THR A 166 -16.03 20.11 11.33
C THR A 166 -15.89 21.61 11.67
N PRO A 167 -16.20 22.58 10.78
CA PRO A 167 -16.11 24.01 11.10
C PRO A 167 -16.97 24.48 12.28
N VAL A 168 -18.17 23.92 12.49
CA VAL A 168 -19.04 24.26 13.62
C VAL A 168 -18.46 23.73 14.94
N GLN A 169 -17.94 22.50 14.92
CA GLN A 169 -17.32 21.89 16.10
C GLN A 169 -15.99 22.58 16.45
N GLU A 170 -15.21 22.98 15.43
CA GLU A 170 -14.03 23.82 15.60
C GLU A 170 -14.39 25.20 16.18
N MET A 171 -15.51 25.82 15.78
CA MET A 171 -15.99 27.09 16.34
C MET A 171 -16.34 26.98 17.84
N ALA A 172 -17.07 25.92 18.23
CA ALA A 172 -17.44 25.66 19.63
C ALA A 172 -16.23 25.36 20.52
N TYR A 173 -15.31 24.53 20.02
CA TYR A 173 -14.07 24.17 20.72
C TYR A 173 -13.10 25.35 20.85
N ASN A 174 -13.11 26.30 19.90
CA ASN A 174 -12.40 27.58 20.01
C ASN A 174 -12.88 28.40 21.21
N ALA A 175 -14.19 28.69 21.23
CA ALA A 175 -14.80 29.70 22.08
C ALA A 175 -14.88 29.25 23.54
N GLU A 176 -15.52 28.10 23.78
CA GLU A 176 -15.84 27.61 25.12
C GLU A 176 -15.12 26.28 25.46
N GLY A 177 -14.45 25.66 24.49
CA GLY A 177 -13.73 24.39 24.68
C GLY A 177 -14.60 23.14 24.49
N LEU A 178 -15.82 23.32 23.96
CA LEU A 178 -16.81 22.26 23.80
C LEU A 178 -16.54 21.42 22.55
N SER A 179 -16.43 20.10 22.72
CA SER A 179 -16.33 19.12 21.65
C SER A 179 -17.73 18.56 21.36
N LEU A 180 -18.40 19.13 20.36
CA LEU A 180 -19.79 18.79 20.03
C LEU A 180 -20.00 17.38 19.42
N ASP A 181 -18.98 16.51 19.46
CA ASP A 181 -19.06 15.11 19.02
C ASP A 181 -19.53 14.15 20.11
N PHE A 182 -19.71 14.60 21.36
CA PHE A 182 -20.27 13.77 22.43
C PHE A 182 -21.63 14.29 22.92
N TYR A 183 -22.60 13.39 23.08
CA TYR A 183 -24.00 13.75 23.38
C TYR A 183 -24.15 14.70 24.59
N ARG A 184 -23.37 14.52 25.66
CA ARG A 184 -23.49 15.36 26.87
C ARG A 184 -23.16 16.83 26.62
N GLU A 185 -22.36 17.14 25.60
CA GLU A 185 -21.94 18.51 25.32
C GLU A 185 -23.03 19.31 24.59
N LEU A 186 -23.97 18.62 23.94
CA LEU A 186 -25.18 19.18 23.31
C LEU A 186 -26.36 19.39 24.30
N ASN A 187 -26.20 19.02 25.57
CA ASN A 187 -27.23 19.17 26.61
C ASN A 187 -27.46 20.66 26.94
N ALA A 188 -28.66 21.15 26.63
CA ALA A 188 -29.05 22.55 26.76
C ALA A 188 -29.26 23.04 28.22
N SER A 189 -29.12 22.15 29.21
CA SER A 189 -29.04 22.50 30.64
C SER A 189 -27.61 22.73 31.13
N TRP A 190 -26.60 22.29 30.36
CA TRP A 190 -25.18 22.41 30.71
C TRP A 190 -24.51 23.49 29.84
N ASN A 191 -24.81 23.53 28.54
CA ASN A 191 -24.14 24.40 27.56
C ASN A 191 -25.13 25.19 26.68
N ASP A 192 -24.78 26.42 26.30
CA ASP A 192 -25.54 27.27 25.38
C ASP A 192 -25.09 27.06 23.91
N VAL A 193 -25.14 25.81 23.45
CA VAL A 193 -24.57 25.39 22.14
C VAL A 193 -25.18 26.10 20.93
N LYS A 194 -26.34 26.76 21.08
CA LYS A 194 -26.98 27.54 20.01
C LYS A 194 -26.06 28.63 19.43
N ARG A 195 -25.06 29.12 20.18
CA ARG A 195 -24.04 30.06 19.72
C ARG A 195 -23.28 29.61 18.46
N TYR A 196 -23.29 28.32 18.16
CA TYR A 196 -22.53 27.69 17.07
C TYR A 196 -23.42 27.17 15.93
N PHE A 197 -24.75 27.29 16.06
CA PHE A 197 -25.74 26.82 15.10
C PHE A 197 -26.60 27.96 14.58
N ALA A 198 -27.21 27.75 13.41
CA ALA A 198 -28.07 28.73 12.76
C ALA A 198 -29.38 28.95 13.53
N ASP A 199 -29.88 30.19 13.52
CA ASP A 199 -31.25 30.51 13.96
C ASP A 199 -32.28 29.85 13.03
N LEU A 200 -33.38 29.33 13.58
CA LEU A 200 -34.42 28.67 12.78
C LEU A 200 -35.05 29.59 11.72
N ASP A 201 -35.15 30.88 12.01
CA ASP A 201 -35.67 31.89 11.07
C ASP A 201 -34.63 32.33 10.01
N SER A 202 -33.37 31.87 10.11
CA SER A 202 -32.39 32.01 9.04
C SER A 202 -32.46 30.89 7.99
N VAL A 203 -33.12 29.77 8.31
CA VAL A 203 -33.30 28.64 7.38
C VAL A 203 -34.50 28.93 6.48
N ASP A 204 -34.28 28.99 5.16
CA ASP A 204 -35.36 29.24 4.21
C ASP A 204 -36.37 28.08 4.17
N LYS A 205 -37.56 28.36 4.69
CA LYS A 205 -38.69 27.42 4.79
C LYS A 205 -39.21 27.00 3.40
N SER A 206 -38.89 27.73 2.33
CA SER A 206 -39.21 27.32 0.95
C SER A 206 -38.42 26.09 0.46
N ARG A 207 -37.25 25.81 1.07
CA ARG A 207 -36.36 24.66 0.82
C ARG A 207 -36.67 23.44 1.71
N LEU A 208 -37.59 23.61 2.66
CA LEU A 208 -38.06 22.55 3.56
C LEU A 208 -39.30 21.86 2.98
N ARG A 209 -39.58 20.65 3.47
CA ARG A 209 -40.81 19.92 3.22
C ARG A 209 -41.80 20.17 4.36
N PHE A 210 -43.09 20.28 4.03
CA PHE A 210 -44.14 20.24 5.06
C PHE A 210 -44.08 18.92 5.84
N CYS A 211 -44.46 18.91 7.12
CA CYS A 211 -44.53 17.66 7.90
C CYS A 211 -45.49 16.63 7.24
N ASN A 212 -46.59 17.09 6.65
CA ASN A 212 -47.49 16.23 5.88
C ASN A 212 -46.77 15.68 4.63
N GLY A 213 -46.69 14.35 4.49
CA GLY A 213 -45.82 13.69 3.52
C GLY A 213 -44.39 13.41 4.01
N THR A 214 -44.19 13.34 5.33
CA THR A 214 -42.96 12.86 6.00
C THR A 214 -43.27 11.88 7.13
N LEU A 215 -42.24 11.16 7.59
CA LEU A 215 -42.28 10.27 8.74
C LEU A 215 -42.56 10.97 10.09
N LEU A 216 -42.61 12.32 10.13
CA LEU A 216 -43.15 13.06 11.27
C LEU A 216 -44.68 12.88 11.41
N MET A 217 -45.37 12.52 10.32
CA MET A 217 -46.82 12.22 10.34
C MET A 217 -47.11 10.72 10.21
N ASP A 218 -46.12 9.86 10.44
CA ASP A 218 -46.31 8.41 10.47
C ASP A 218 -46.82 7.95 11.85
N PRO A 219 -48.01 7.30 11.95
CA PRO A 219 -48.57 6.94 13.25
C PRO A 219 -47.81 5.86 14.02
N VAL A 220 -46.94 5.09 13.37
CA VAL A 220 -46.20 3.98 13.99
C VAL A 220 -44.91 4.49 14.60
N GLU A 221 -44.08 5.19 13.84
CA GLU A 221 -42.85 5.81 14.36
C GLU A 221 -43.16 6.83 15.48
N MET A 222 -44.25 7.58 15.37
CA MET A 222 -44.62 8.59 16.37
C MET A 222 -45.34 8.02 17.60
N GLY A 223 -46.07 6.90 17.45
CA GLY A 223 -46.54 6.09 18.59
C GLY A 223 -45.37 5.55 19.41
N ILE A 224 -44.38 4.92 18.75
CA ILE A 224 -43.15 4.43 19.37
C ILE A 224 -42.36 5.56 20.03
N TYR A 225 -42.24 6.73 19.39
CA TYR A 225 -41.61 7.90 20.00
C TYR A 225 -42.27 8.30 21.33
N ALA A 226 -43.60 8.41 21.36
CA ALA A 226 -44.34 8.81 22.56
C ALA A 226 -44.22 7.78 23.69
N GLU A 227 -44.30 6.48 23.36
CA GLU A 227 -44.15 5.39 24.34
C GLU A 227 -42.74 5.35 24.96
N MET A 228 -41.70 5.43 24.13
CA MET A 228 -40.31 5.25 24.57
C MET A 228 -39.70 6.49 25.26
N THR A 229 -40.38 7.64 25.20
CA THR A 229 -39.90 8.90 25.82
C THR A 229 -40.84 9.49 26.87
N GLY A 230 -42.15 9.21 26.81
CA GLY A 230 -43.16 9.88 27.61
C GLY A 230 -43.47 11.32 27.18
N ASP A 231 -42.89 11.82 26.07
CA ASP A 231 -43.04 13.20 25.63
C ASP A 231 -44.37 13.44 24.86
N LEU A 232 -45.47 13.37 25.59
CA LEU A 232 -46.82 13.62 25.06
C LEU A 232 -46.99 15.05 24.52
N ASP A 233 -46.20 16.01 25.00
CA ASP A 233 -46.19 17.39 24.50
C ASP A 233 -45.52 17.56 23.13
N GLY A 234 -44.77 16.54 22.67
CA GLY A 234 -44.10 16.48 21.36
C GLY A 234 -44.96 15.87 20.25
N VAL A 235 -46.14 15.34 20.58
CA VAL A 235 -47.07 14.68 19.66
C VAL A 235 -48.47 15.30 19.72
N VAL A 236 -49.33 14.91 18.79
CA VAL A 236 -50.78 15.15 18.80
C VAL A 236 -51.53 13.88 18.44
N PHE A 237 -52.74 13.72 18.96
CA PHE A 237 -53.62 12.59 18.69
C PHE A 237 -54.64 13.02 17.63
N GLU A 238 -54.50 12.52 16.41
CA GLU A 238 -55.38 12.84 15.28
C GLU A 238 -56.33 11.68 14.95
N GLY A 239 -57.55 12.02 14.53
CA GLY A 239 -58.57 11.06 14.11
C GLY A 239 -59.28 10.33 15.25
N ALA A 240 -60.47 9.77 14.94
CA ALA A 240 -61.31 9.07 15.92
C ALA A 240 -60.73 7.75 16.45
N GLY A 241 -59.62 7.26 15.87
CA GLY A 241 -58.84 6.11 16.35
C GLY A 241 -57.66 6.47 17.25
N GLY A 242 -57.39 7.76 17.50
CA GLY A 242 -56.29 8.19 18.38
C GLY A 242 -54.88 8.00 17.80
N SER A 243 -54.72 8.05 16.47
CA SER A 243 -53.41 7.96 15.81
C SER A 243 -52.47 9.07 16.28
N VAL A 244 -51.30 8.69 16.79
CA VAL A 244 -50.28 9.60 17.35
C VAL A 244 -49.37 10.09 16.23
N VAL A 245 -49.28 11.40 16.01
CA VAL A 245 -48.36 12.01 15.01
C VAL A 245 -47.54 13.13 15.65
N ALA A 246 -46.41 13.52 15.04
CA ALA A 246 -45.57 14.58 15.59
C ALA A 246 -46.31 15.92 15.62
N LYS A 247 -46.15 16.66 16.71
CA LYS A 247 -46.64 18.04 16.80
C LYS A 247 -45.76 18.90 15.91
N CYS A 248 -46.33 19.37 14.79
CA CYS A 248 -45.60 20.11 13.78
C CYS A 248 -45.78 21.62 13.96
N TRP A 249 -44.71 22.32 14.33
CA TRP A 249 -44.66 23.78 14.43
C TRP A 249 -44.29 24.43 13.09
N GLN A 250 -44.94 25.55 12.78
CA GLN A 250 -44.79 26.31 11.53
C GLN A 250 -44.92 25.45 10.25
N ASN A 251 -45.62 24.32 10.35
CA ASN A 251 -45.80 23.28 9.32
C ASN A 251 -44.51 22.58 8.81
N HIS A 252 -43.34 22.86 9.40
CA HIS A 252 -42.02 22.37 8.90
C HIS A 252 -41.06 21.84 9.99
N PHE A 253 -41.34 22.08 11.28
CA PHE A 253 -40.41 21.75 12.37
C PHE A 253 -41.09 20.94 13.47
N TRP A 254 -40.37 19.98 14.05
CA TRP A 254 -40.67 19.43 15.37
C TRP A 254 -39.68 19.97 16.40
N TYR A 255 -40.14 20.44 17.57
CA TYR A 255 -39.28 21.03 18.61
C TYR A 255 -39.10 20.08 19.80
N ALA A 256 -37.85 19.83 20.17
CA ALA A 256 -37.48 19.03 21.33
C ALA A 256 -37.85 19.74 22.67
N PRO A 257 -38.12 19.00 23.76
CA PRO A 257 -38.60 19.56 25.02
C PRO A 257 -37.74 20.72 25.57
N ALA A 258 -36.41 20.62 25.44
CA ALA A 258 -35.46 21.58 25.99
C ALA A 258 -35.56 23.00 25.40
N CYS A 259 -36.20 23.18 24.23
CA CYS A 259 -36.42 24.48 23.61
C CYS A 259 -37.89 24.76 23.23
N ARG A 260 -38.81 23.81 23.43
CA ARG A 260 -40.23 23.94 23.03
C ARG A 260 -40.96 25.15 23.64
N GLN A 261 -40.62 25.53 24.88
CA GLN A 261 -41.16 26.72 25.56
C GLN A 261 -40.56 28.05 25.07
N SER A 262 -39.48 28.01 24.29
CA SER A 262 -38.81 29.19 23.74
C SER A 262 -38.12 28.81 22.42
N PRO A 263 -38.86 28.72 21.29
CA PRO A 263 -38.32 28.22 20.02
C PRO A 263 -37.08 28.97 19.50
N SER A 264 -36.88 30.22 19.91
CA SER A 264 -35.65 31.00 19.70
C SER A 264 -34.40 30.47 20.42
N ARG A 265 -34.52 29.41 21.22
CA ARG A 265 -33.41 28.61 21.78
C ARG A 265 -33.12 27.33 20.99
N CYS A 266 -33.96 26.95 20.03
CA CYS A 266 -33.72 25.75 19.22
C CYS A 266 -32.65 25.98 18.14
N TRP A 267 -31.94 24.90 17.76
CA TRP A 267 -31.05 24.82 16.60
C TRP A 267 -31.52 23.74 15.59
N PRO A 268 -31.25 23.88 14.28
CA PRO A 268 -31.78 22.97 13.27
C PRO A 268 -31.06 21.61 13.23
N PHE A 269 -31.87 20.54 13.19
CA PHE A 269 -31.47 19.22 12.72
C PHE A 269 -32.10 18.95 11.35
N ILE A 270 -31.26 18.70 10.33
CA ILE A 270 -31.68 18.63 8.93
C ILE A 270 -31.56 17.20 8.41
N THR A 271 -32.64 16.63 7.87
CA THR A 271 -32.63 15.33 7.19
C THR A 271 -33.29 15.42 5.81
N GLY A 272 -33.25 14.35 5.02
CA GLY A 272 -33.73 14.30 3.64
C GLY A 272 -34.80 13.22 3.39
N GLY A 273 -35.15 13.04 2.11
CA GLY A 273 -36.10 12.04 1.64
C GLY A 273 -37.51 12.24 2.20
N SER A 274 -38.04 11.23 2.87
CA SER A 274 -39.29 11.27 3.63
C SER A 274 -39.09 11.65 5.11
N GLY A 275 -37.87 12.01 5.53
CA GLY A 275 -37.51 12.22 6.94
C GLY A 275 -36.64 11.09 7.48
N TRP A 276 -35.49 10.82 6.85
CA TRP A 276 -34.61 9.74 7.29
C TRP A 276 -34.19 9.92 8.77
N GLN A 277 -34.40 8.87 9.56
CA GLN A 277 -34.09 8.80 11.01
C GLN A 277 -34.73 9.89 11.91
N VAL A 278 -35.88 10.47 11.55
CA VAL A 278 -36.56 11.44 12.44
C VAL A 278 -36.88 10.85 13.82
N GLY A 279 -37.53 9.68 13.89
CA GLY A 279 -37.90 9.06 15.17
C GLY A 279 -36.70 8.71 16.06
N ASP A 280 -35.59 8.29 15.46
CA ASP A 280 -34.31 8.03 16.14
C ASP A 280 -33.77 9.30 16.82
N PHE A 281 -33.57 10.36 16.04
CA PHE A 281 -32.98 11.59 16.55
C PHE A 281 -33.91 12.32 17.52
N MET A 282 -35.23 12.24 17.33
CA MET A 282 -36.23 12.76 18.26
C MET A 282 -36.10 12.11 19.65
N GLN A 283 -36.01 10.78 19.73
CA GLN A 283 -35.83 10.09 21.01
C GLN A 283 -34.53 10.50 21.72
N LYS A 284 -33.42 10.59 20.97
CA LYS A 284 -32.12 11.06 21.48
C LYS A 284 -32.16 12.50 21.97
N ALA A 285 -32.75 13.41 21.20
CA ALA A 285 -32.89 14.82 21.56
C ALA A 285 -33.68 15.01 22.86
N THR A 286 -34.72 14.20 23.05
CA THR A 286 -35.53 14.19 24.28
C THR A 286 -34.77 13.59 25.46
N ALA A 287 -34.16 12.41 25.31
CA ALA A 287 -33.47 11.71 26.40
C ALA A 287 -32.21 12.42 26.92
N PHE A 288 -31.53 13.20 26.07
CA PHE A 288 -30.31 13.93 26.42
C PHE A 288 -30.50 15.45 26.51
N ASN A 289 -31.75 15.93 26.52
CA ASN A 289 -32.13 17.33 26.71
C ASN A 289 -31.45 18.28 25.70
N PHE A 290 -31.56 17.96 24.41
CA PHE A 290 -31.05 18.78 23.31
C PHE A 290 -32.05 19.86 22.92
N ALA A 291 -31.56 21.07 22.65
CA ALA A 291 -32.37 22.15 22.07
C ALA A 291 -32.55 22.00 20.54
N ALA A 292 -32.96 20.83 20.07
CA ALA A 292 -33.07 20.52 18.65
C ALA A 292 -34.44 20.89 18.05
N ALA A 293 -34.42 21.32 16.78
CA ALA A 293 -35.60 21.41 15.91
C ALA A 293 -35.41 20.52 14.68
N VAL A 294 -36.15 19.42 14.59
CA VAL A 294 -36.07 18.45 13.48
C VAL A 294 -36.85 18.97 12.28
N THR A 295 -36.23 18.95 11.10
CA THR A 295 -36.87 19.32 9.82
C THR A 295 -36.36 18.47 8.65
N VAL A 296 -37.16 18.41 7.58
CA VAL A 296 -36.90 17.60 6.39
C VAL A 296 -36.73 18.50 5.18
N ALA A 297 -35.65 18.31 4.41
CA ALA A 297 -35.40 19.02 3.16
C ALA A 297 -36.40 18.59 2.07
N LYS A 298 -36.74 19.52 1.18
CA LYS A 298 -37.78 19.35 0.16
C LYS A 298 -37.44 18.29 -0.90
N ASN A 299 -36.22 18.35 -1.42
CA ASN A 299 -35.66 17.50 -2.46
C ASN A 299 -34.16 17.20 -2.20
N TRP A 300 -33.52 16.46 -3.12
CA TRP A 300 -32.10 16.12 -3.02
C TRP A 300 -31.19 17.36 -2.96
N ASP A 301 -31.33 18.29 -3.92
CA ASP A 301 -30.46 19.47 -3.99
C ASP A 301 -30.54 20.33 -2.73
N ASN A 302 -31.73 20.47 -2.13
CA ASN A 302 -31.93 21.14 -0.85
C ASN A 302 -31.34 20.34 0.33
N TYR A 303 -31.39 19.00 0.31
CA TYR A 303 -30.72 18.17 1.31
C TYR A 303 -29.20 18.34 1.27
N VAL A 304 -28.58 18.39 0.07
CA VAL A 304 -27.12 18.60 -0.06
C VAL A 304 -26.70 20.03 0.30
N SER A 305 -27.52 21.04 0.00
CA SER A 305 -27.14 22.45 0.20
C SER A 305 -27.53 23.05 1.55
N LEU A 306 -28.61 22.60 2.20
CA LEU A 306 -29.02 23.19 3.49
C LEU A 306 -27.98 23.02 4.61
N PRO A 307 -27.30 21.85 4.77
CA PRO A 307 -26.24 21.69 5.77
C PRO A 307 -24.92 22.41 5.43
N THR A 308 -24.64 22.70 4.14
CA THR A 308 -23.50 23.53 3.75
C THR A 308 -23.74 25.01 4.01
N ASP A 309 -24.97 25.47 3.78
CA ASP A 309 -25.35 26.88 3.89
C ASP A 309 -25.61 27.30 5.35
N HIS A 310 -26.15 26.39 6.18
CA HIS A 310 -26.57 26.68 7.54
C HIS A 310 -25.86 25.76 8.56
N ALA A 311 -25.22 26.37 9.55
CA ALA A 311 -24.62 25.68 10.68
C ALA A 311 -25.68 24.83 11.42
N SER A 312 -25.62 23.52 11.26
CA SER A 312 -26.67 22.58 11.66
C SER A 312 -26.07 21.24 12.08
N ILE A 313 -26.87 20.45 12.80
CA ILE A 313 -26.69 18.99 12.84
C ILE A 313 -27.48 18.42 11.68
N PHE A 314 -26.98 17.37 11.02
CA PHE A 314 -27.68 16.77 9.88
C PHE A 314 -27.56 15.25 9.86
N TYR A 315 -28.56 14.58 9.28
CA TYR A 315 -28.48 13.16 8.96
C TYR A 315 -27.54 12.95 7.77
N TRP A 316 -26.70 11.92 7.83
CA TRP A 316 -25.87 11.45 6.71
C TRP A 316 -25.54 9.97 6.89
N TRP A 317 -25.29 9.28 5.77
CA TRP A 317 -24.74 7.93 5.72
C TRP A 317 -23.31 7.95 5.18
N VAL A 318 -22.49 7.00 5.63
CA VAL A 318 -21.06 6.91 5.33
C VAL A 318 -20.75 5.43 5.06
N PRO A 319 -19.95 5.04 4.04
CA PRO A 319 -19.20 5.90 3.11
C PRO A 319 -20.06 6.49 1.99
N ASP A 320 -19.88 7.78 1.73
CA ASP A 320 -20.55 8.54 0.68
C ASP A 320 -19.75 9.83 0.38
N THR A 321 -20.01 10.51 -0.74
CA THR A 321 -19.32 11.74 -1.13
C THR A 321 -20.05 13.03 -0.74
N THR A 322 -21.36 13.00 -0.50
CA THR A 322 -22.26 14.17 -0.44
C THR A 322 -21.77 15.29 0.47
N PHE A 323 -21.47 14.97 1.73
CA PHE A 323 -20.94 15.93 2.71
C PHE A 323 -19.46 15.70 3.02
N LEU A 324 -18.77 14.81 2.29
CA LEU A 324 -17.44 14.32 2.65
C LEU A 324 -16.40 15.46 2.73
N ARG A 325 -16.55 16.50 1.90
CA ARG A 325 -15.74 17.74 1.94
C ARG A 325 -15.93 18.57 3.21
N MET A 326 -17.10 18.53 3.85
CA MET A 326 -17.33 19.16 5.16
C MET A 326 -16.63 18.40 6.30
N LYS A 327 -16.11 17.19 5.99
CA LYS A 327 -15.51 16.21 6.89
C LYS A 327 -16.28 16.13 8.22
N PRO A 328 -17.60 15.88 8.18
CA PRO A 328 -18.45 15.99 9.35
C PRO A 328 -18.24 14.78 10.26
N GLN A 329 -18.41 14.97 11.56
CA GLN A 329 -18.22 13.90 12.54
C GLN A 329 -19.55 13.56 13.20
N ALA A 330 -19.80 12.27 13.39
CA ALA A 330 -21.00 11.76 14.03
C ALA A 330 -21.12 12.24 15.49
N VAL A 331 -22.36 12.43 15.94
CA VAL A 331 -22.67 12.61 17.36
C VAL A 331 -22.59 11.25 18.06
N THR A 332 -21.72 11.16 19.06
CA THR A 332 -21.47 9.95 19.84
C THR A 332 -22.48 9.84 20.97
N PHE A 333 -23.20 8.72 21.01
CA PHE A 333 -24.20 8.36 22.02
C PHE A 333 -23.72 7.14 22.85
N PRO A 334 -24.42 6.73 23.92
CA PRO A 334 -24.13 5.47 24.62
C PRO A 334 -24.13 4.26 23.66
N ALA A 335 -23.41 3.19 24.00
CA ALA A 335 -23.29 2.00 23.13
C ALA A 335 -24.66 1.38 22.77
N TYR A 336 -24.77 0.87 21.54
CA TYR A 336 -25.99 0.30 20.97
C TYR A 336 -26.56 -0.86 21.81
N ASP A 337 -27.81 -0.74 22.26
CA ASP A 337 -28.57 -1.82 22.88
C ASP A 337 -29.56 -2.41 21.87
N ARG A 338 -29.29 -3.65 21.44
CA ARG A 338 -30.15 -4.39 20.51
C ARG A 338 -31.57 -4.60 21.04
N ILE A 339 -31.72 -4.93 22.32
CA ILE A 339 -33.01 -5.30 22.92
C ILE A 339 -33.88 -4.06 23.12
N ALA A 340 -33.25 -2.92 23.42
CA ALA A 340 -33.91 -1.61 23.37
C ALA A 340 -34.42 -1.31 21.95
N TRP A 341 -33.53 -1.39 20.95
CA TRP A 341 -33.86 -1.03 19.56
C TRP A 341 -34.90 -1.95 18.91
N GLU A 342 -34.90 -3.25 19.18
CA GLU A 342 -35.92 -4.20 18.71
C GLU A 342 -37.31 -3.92 19.30
N ARG A 343 -37.39 -3.19 20.42
CA ARG A 343 -38.64 -2.69 21.02
C ARG A 343 -38.98 -1.26 20.60
N GLY A 344 -38.13 -0.62 19.80
CA GLY A 344 -38.30 0.78 19.37
C GLY A 344 -37.66 1.84 20.28
N ASP A 345 -36.98 1.45 21.36
CA ASP A 345 -36.16 2.38 22.16
C ASP A 345 -34.83 2.64 21.43
N LYS A 346 -34.74 3.82 20.83
CA LYS A 346 -33.63 4.26 19.96
C LYS A 346 -32.69 5.26 20.69
N LYS A 347 -32.72 5.32 22.03
CA LYS A 347 -31.96 6.33 22.81
C LYS A 347 -30.45 6.07 22.86
N THR A 348 -29.98 4.85 22.59
CA THR A 348 -28.54 4.56 22.40
C THR A 348 -28.05 4.94 21.01
N GLY A 349 -26.75 4.84 20.75
CA GLY A 349 -26.20 4.88 19.39
C GLY A 349 -26.84 3.84 18.47
N SER A 350 -26.81 4.12 17.17
CA SER A 350 -27.25 3.23 16.09
C SER A 350 -26.39 1.96 16.04
N LYS A 351 -26.97 0.86 15.54
CA LYS A 351 -26.18 -0.27 15.05
C LYS A 351 -25.40 0.19 13.83
N GLN A 352 -24.09 -0.06 13.80
CA GLN A 352 -23.29 0.13 12.58
C GLN A 352 -23.56 -1.05 11.63
N MET A 353 -23.77 -0.78 10.35
CA MET A 353 -24.13 -1.80 9.35
C MET A 353 -22.87 -2.47 8.81
N SER A 354 -22.86 -3.80 8.74
CA SER A 354 -21.77 -4.51 8.08
C SER A 354 -21.77 -4.24 6.57
N ILE A 355 -20.61 -3.87 6.02
CA ILE A 355 -20.37 -3.90 4.57
C ILE A 355 -19.68 -5.21 4.28
N ASP A 356 -20.36 -6.12 3.58
CA ASP A 356 -19.92 -7.49 3.39
C ASP A 356 -19.39 -7.75 1.98
N ILE A 357 -18.53 -8.75 1.87
CA ILE A 357 -18.00 -9.24 0.59
C ILE A 357 -18.75 -10.52 0.18
N HIS A 358 -19.19 -10.56 -1.06
CA HIS A 358 -19.98 -11.63 -1.65
C HIS A 358 -19.24 -12.26 -2.83
N VAL A 359 -19.32 -13.58 -2.98
CA VAL A 359 -18.65 -14.32 -4.05
C VAL A 359 -19.55 -15.40 -4.67
N SER A 360 -19.24 -15.84 -5.89
CA SER A 360 -19.87 -17.00 -6.51
C SER A 360 -19.45 -18.30 -5.81
N GLN A 361 -20.20 -19.39 -6.01
CA GLN A 361 -19.85 -20.68 -5.39
C GLN A 361 -18.55 -21.30 -5.96
N ASP A 362 -18.24 -21.02 -7.23
CA ASP A 362 -17.12 -21.58 -7.97
C ASP A 362 -15.79 -20.80 -7.83
N LEU A 363 -15.79 -19.58 -7.25
CA LEU A 363 -14.54 -18.83 -7.00
C LEU A 363 -13.56 -19.66 -6.15
N ALA A 364 -14.05 -20.47 -5.22
CA ALA A 364 -13.22 -21.40 -4.42
C ALA A 364 -12.47 -22.43 -5.27
N ALA A 365 -12.98 -22.81 -6.44
CA ALA A 365 -12.36 -23.76 -7.36
C ALA A 365 -11.52 -23.07 -8.44
N LEU A 366 -11.93 -21.89 -8.91
CA LEU A 366 -11.24 -21.10 -9.94
C LEU A 366 -10.03 -20.34 -9.40
N ALA A 367 -10.16 -19.75 -8.20
CA ALA A 367 -9.14 -18.94 -7.55
C ALA A 367 -9.29 -18.97 -6.01
N PRO A 368 -9.00 -20.10 -5.34
CA PRO A 368 -9.14 -20.25 -3.89
C PRO A 368 -8.39 -19.18 -3.10
N SER A 369 -7.19 -18.80 -3.57
CA SER A 369 -6.37 -17.74 -2.99
C SER A 369 -7.04 -16.37 -3.04
N VAL A 370 -7.76 -16.04 -4.12
CA VAL A 370 -8.52 -14.79 -4.24
C VAL A 370 -9.71 -14.78 -3.27
N GLN A 371 -10.42 -15.90 -3.13
CA GLN A 371 -11.49 -16.00 -2.12
C GLN A 371 -10.94 -15.83 -0.69
N GLN A 372 -9.75 -16.36 -0.42
CA GLN A 372 -9.07 -16.18 0.88
C GLN A 372 -8.59 -14.73 1.07
N LEU A 373 -8.08 -14.05 0.03
CA LEU A 373 -7.77 -12.61 0.09
C LEU A 373 -9.00 -11.81 0.52
N LEU A 374 -10.12 -12.03 -0.17
CA LEU A 374 -11.36 -11.32 0.09
C LEU A 374 -11.85 -11.57 1.52
N ALA A 375 -11.86 -12.82 1.99
CA ALA A 375 -12.28 -13.18 3.34
C ALA A 375 -11.38 -12.66 4.47
N ALA A 376 -10.10 -12.35 4.18
CA ALA A 376 -9.18 -11.76 5.14
C ALA A 376 -8.98 -10.24 4.92
N SER A 377 -9.71 -9.63 3.98
CA SER A 377 -9.59 -8.21 3.66
C SER A 377 -10.26 -7.32 4.72
N SER A 378 -9.62 -6.20 5.06
CA SER A 378 -9.99 -5.40 6.22
C SER A 378 -9.65 -3.91 6.06
N LEU A 379 -10.38 -3.22 5.20
CA LEU A 379 -10.40 -1.75 5.03
C LEU A 379 -10.94 -1.06 6.29
N THR A 380 -10.63 0.21 6.54
CA THR A 380 -11.40 1.05 7.50
C THR A 380 -12.28 2.02 6.72
N ILE A 381 -13.30 2.61 7.37
CA ILE A 381 -14.17 3.60 6.72
C ILE A 381 -13.40 4.78 6.12
N LYS A 382 -12.24 5.10 6.70
CA LYS A 382 -11.42 6.23 6.28
C LYS A 382 -10.57 5.91 5.04
N ASP A 383 -10.24 4.63 4.82
CA ASP A 383 -9.57 4.11 3.62
C ASP A 383 -10.31 4.54 2.36
N VAL A 384 -11.61 4.21 2.36
CA VAL A 384 -12.56 4.49 1.28
C VAL A 384 -12.79 5.99 1.14
N ASN A 385 -12.97 6.70 2.27
CA ASN A 385 -13.15 8.15 2.28
C ASN A 385 -11.96 8.92 1.69
N ASP A 386 -10.70 8.49 1.88
CA ASP A 386 -9.55 9.21 1.34
C ASP A 386 -9.38 8.98 -0.18
N VAL A 387 -9.70 7.79 -0.68
CA VAL A 387 -9.79 7.54 -2.13
C VAL A 387 -10.91 8.38 -2.75
N MET A 388 -12.12 8.34 -2.17
CA MET A 388 -13.24 9.17 -2.65
C MET A 388 -12.92 10.66 -2.61
N LEU A 389 -12.22 11.15 -1.58
CA LEU A 389 -11.77 12.54 -1.50
C LEU A 389 -10.74 12.88 -2.58
N ASP A 390 -9.73 12.04 -2.83
CA ASP A 390 -8.73 12.34 -3.86
C ASP A 390 -9.33 12.30 -5.28
N THR A 391 -10.25 11.38 -5.55
CA THR A 391 -11.08 11.38 -6.78
C THR A 391 -11.85 12.70 -6.93
N LEU A 392 -12.52 13.19 -5.88
CA LEU A 392 -13.28 14.44 -5.91
C LEU A 392 -12.40 15.70 -6.04
N ASP A 393 -11.30 15.77 -5.29
CA ASP A 393 -10.49 16.98 -5.09
C ASP A 393 -9.38 17.11 -6.14
N SER A 394 -8.80 16.01 -6.62
CA SER A 394 -7.86 16.02 -7.76
C SER A 394 -8.55 15.90 -9.12
N GLY A 395 -9.83 15.48 -9.18
CA GLY A 395 -10.56 15.28 -10.43
C GLY A 395 -10.05 14.11 -11.29
N ILE A 396 -9.40 13.13 -10.65
CA ILE A 396 -8.78 11.95 -11.27
C ILE A 396 -9.74 10.74 -11.26
N THR A 397 -9.37 9.63 -11.90
CA THR A 397 -10.19 8.41 -11.83
C THR A 397 -10.10 7.75 -10.45
N TYR A 398 -11.07 6.89 -10.11
CA TYR A 398 -10.94 6.01 -8.94
C TYR A 398 -9.70 5.13 -9.03
N ARG A 399 -9.34 4.64 -10.23
CA ARG A 399 -8.11 3.87 -10.44
C ARG A 399 -6.87 4.68 -10.07
N ASP A 400 -6.76 5.94 -10.49
CA ASP A 400 -5.61 6.80 -10.14
C ASP A 400 -5.55 7.12 -8.64
N ALA A 401 -6.69 7.43 -8.03
CA ALA A 401 -6.80 7.68 -6.59
C ALA A 401 -6.44 6.42 -5.78
N VAL A 402 -6.98 5.26 -6.17
CA VAL A 402 -6.61 3.95 -5.63
C VAL A 402 -5.14 3.63 -5.91
N CYS A 403 -4.55 4.05 -7.02
CA CYS A 403 -3.12 3.83 -7.28
C CYS A 403 -2.25 4.70 -6.40
N ARG A 404 -2.52 6.00 -6.27
CA ARG A 404 -1.84 6.86 -5.28
C ARG A 404 -2.00 6.30 -3.87
N TRP A 405 -3.18 5.75 -3.58
CA TRP A 405 -3.48 5.05 -2.36
C TRP A 405 -2.60 3.81 -2.25
N LEU A 406 -2.85 2.70 -2.94
CA LEU A 406 -2.04 1.47 -3.03
C LEU A 406 -0.55 1.65 -3.39
N ASN A 407 0.00 2.86 -3.57
CA ASN A 407 1.44 3.14 -3.68
C ASN A 407 2.02 3.97 -2.54
N ALA A 408 1.28 4.95 -2.05
CA ALA A 408 1.66 5.57 -0.79
C ALA A 408 1.53 4.52 0.32
N LYS A 409 0.41 3.80 0.32
CA LYS A 409 0.17 2.64 1.17
C LYS A 409 1.29 1.65 1.00
N THR A 410 1.94 1.13 2.07
CA THR A 410 2.79 -0.08 2.08
C THR A 410 2.34 -1.38 2.84
N GLU A 411 2.43 -1.60 4.14
CA GLU A 411 2.50 -2.94 4.79
C GLU A 411 1.26 -3.79 5.28
N ARG A 412 0.00 -3.34 5.49
CA ARG A 412 -1.23 -4.08 5.97
C ARG A 412 -1.68 -5.32 5.16
N TRP A 413 -2.21 -5.18 3.93
CA TRP A 413 -2.99 -6.26 3.26
C TRP A 413 -2.22 -7.53 2.87
N ARG A 414 -0.94 -7.67 3.21
CA ARG A 414 -0.18 -8.93 3.21
C ARG A 414 -0.69 -9.86 4.31
N LYS A 415 -1.24 -9.29 5.37
CA LYS A 415 -2.06 -10.00 6.36
C LYS A 415 -3.52 -10.20 5.90
N TRP A 416 -3.88 -9.75 4.70
CA TRP A 416 -5.09 -10.21 4.01
C TRP A 416 -4.76 -11.32 3.01
N LEU A 417 -3.50 -11.58 2.66
CA LEU A 417 -3.15 -12.76 1.88
C LEU A 417 -3.26 -14.03 2.76
N PRO A 418 -3.72 -15.17 2.20
CA PRO A 418 -4.02 -16.39 2.95
C PRO A 418 -2.91 -16.91 3.88
N ASP A 419 -3.34 -17.47 5.01
CA ASP A 419 -2.65 -18.61 5.63
C ASP A 419 -2.87 -19.87 4.77
N LYS A 420 -1.86 -20.74 4.74
CA LYS A 420 -1.63 -21.63 3.60
C LYS A 420 -1.68 -23.13 3.97
N THR A 421 -1.70 -23.45 5.27
CA THR A 421 -1.34 -24.75 5.89
C THR A 421 -2.33 -25.95 5.77
N LEU A 422 -3.49 -25.82 5.09
CA LEU A 422 -4.63 -26.76 5.20
C LEU A 422 -4.96 -27.54 3.92
N CYS A 423 -4.66 -28.86 3.89
CA CYS A 423 -4.48 -29.62 2.64
C CYS A 423 -5.58 -30.66 2.33
N VAL A 424 -5.71 -31.03 1.05
CA VAL A 424 -6.75 -31.92 0.50
C VAL A 424 -6.15 -33.15 -0.21
N ALA A 425 -6.99 -34.09 -0.65
CA ALA A 425 -6.53 -35.31 -1.33
C ALA A 425 -5.78 -35.01 -2.65
N GLY A 426 -4.69 -35.72 -2.91
CA GLY A 426 -3.78 -35.41 -4.02
C GLY A 426 -2.84 -34.23 -3.72
N PHE A 427 -2.95 -33.62 -2.54
CA PHE A 427 -2.02 -32.65 -1.97
C PHE A 427 -1.45 -33.25 -0.68
N GLY A 428 -0.39 -32.65 -0.14
CA GLY A 428 0.13 -32.97 1.18
C GLY A 428 0.48 -31.71 1.96
N LEU A 429 0.55 -31.85 3.29
CA LEU A 429 1.23 -30.89 4.16
C LEU A 429 2.62 -30.62 3.59
N TYR A 430 2.89 -29.38 3.28
CA TYR A 430 4.13 -28.96 2.67
C TYR A 430 4.68 -27.79 3.46
N ASP A 431 5.64 -28.02 4.34
CA ASP A 431 6.29 -26.92 5.04
C ASP A 431 7.01 -26.04 4.01
N ILE A 432 6.76 -24.72 3.97
CA ILE A 432 7.40 -23.76 3.05
C ILE A 432 8.56 -23.00 3.70
N SER A 433 8.91 -23.30 4.96
CA SER A 433 10.22 -22.97 5.53
C SER A 433 11.23 -24.10 5.38
N ALA A 434 10.78 -25.35 5.51
CA ALA A 434 11.57 -26.54 5.26
C ALA A 434 11.46 -27.07 3.81
N ASP A 435 10.54 -26.53 3.01
CA ASP A 435 10.21 -26.87 1.61
C ASP A 435 10.03 -28.39 1.35
N VAL A 436 9.40 -29.10 2.30
CA VAL A 436 9.21 -30.57 2.26
C VAL A 436 7.81 -31.03 2.66
N PHE A 437 7.43 -32.21 2.16
CA PHE A 437 6.20 -32.89 2.55
C PHE A 437 6.27 -33.47 3.97
N VAL A 438 5.93 -32.64 4.95
CA VAL A 438 6.02 -32.98 6.37
C VAL A 438 4.95 -33.98 6.78
N GLN A 439 5.38 -35.02 7.50
CA GLN A 439 4.49 -36.09 7.96
C GLN A 439 3.74 -35.71 9.27
N SER A 440 3.85 -34.45 9.73
CA SER A 440 3.11 -33.86 10.87
C SER A 440 3.18 -32.31 10.84
N ARG A 441 2.37 -31.63 11.67
CA ARG A 441 2.32 -30.14 11.77
C ARG A 441 3.09 -29.55 12.97
N SER A 442 4.17 -30.20 13.40
CA SER A 442 4.96 -29.82 14.59
C SER A 442 6.11 -28.83 14.28
N GLY A 443 5.77 -27.62 13.80
CA GLY A 443 6.75 -26.60 13.39
C GLY A 443 6.20 -25.17 13.35
N ASP A 444 6.94 -24.23 12.77
CA ASP A 444 6.52 -22.83 12.61
C ASP A 444 5.50 -22.69 11.47
N THR A 445 4.22 -22.75 11.82
CA THR A 445 3.10 -22.71 10.88
C THR A 445 2.97 -21.40 10.10
N ALA A 446 3.70 -20.34 10.43
CA ALA A 446 3.78 -19.14 9.58
C ALA A 446 4.31 -19.48 8.16
N ASN A 447 5.01 -20.62 8.04
CA ASN A 447 5.63 -21.10 6.82
C ASN A 447 5.26 -22.57 6.55
N ILE A 448 3.98 -22.95 6.59
CA ILE A 448 3.51 -24.22 6.00
C ILE A 448 2.44 -23.93 4.94
N GLU A 449 2.46 -24.64 3.81
CA GLU A 449 1.38 -24.63 2.81
C GLU A 449 0.95 -26.01 2.34
N CYS A 450 0.15 -26.05 1.28
CA CYS A 450 -0.36 -27.26 0.67
C CYS A 450 -0.03 -27.29 -0.80
N ARG A 451 0.79 -28.27 -1.17
CA ARG A 451 1.20 -28.51 -2.56
C ARG A 451 0.72 -29.87 -3.02
N VAL A 452 0.48 -30.01 -4.32
CA VAL A 452 0.09 -31.27 -4.95
C VAL A 452 1.16 -32.32 -4.59
N CYS A 453 0.76 -33.52 -4.14
CA CYS A 453 1.72 -34.57 -3.81
C CYS A 453 2.58 -34.84 -5.04
N PRO A 454 3.92 -34.83 -4.90
CA PRO A 454 4.78 -34.65 -6.05
C PRO A 454 4.79 -35.94 -6.86
N SER A 455 5.19 -35.81 -8.12
CA SER A 455 5.71 -36.93 -8.90
C SER A 455 6.77 -37.70 -8.07
N GLY A 456 6.87 -39.00 -8.30
CA GLY A 456 7.68 -39.93 -7.51
C GLY A 456 7.21 -40.19 -6.08
N HIS A 457 6.09 -39.59 -5.70
CA HIS A 457 5.40 -39.87 -4.46
C HIS A 457 3.91 -40.12 -4.73
N PHE A 458 3.21 -40.60 -3.71
CA PHE A 458 1.77 -40.83 -3.73
C PHE A 458 1.09 -40.23 -2.50
N SER A 459 -0.15 -39.75 -2.64
CA SER A 459 -0.89 -39.08 -1.57
C SER A 459 -1.51 -40.07 -0.57
N ASP A 460 -1.32 -39.83 0.73
CA ASP A 460 -1.85 -40.61 1.84
C ASP A 460 -2.44 -39.68 2.95
N ARG A 461 -3.13 -40.23 3.95
CA ARG A 461 -3.90 -39.46 4.97
C ARG A 461 -3.20 -39.33 6.31
N LEU A 462 -3.44 -38.21 7.00
CA LEU A 462 -2.91 -37.94 8.34
C LEU A 462 -3.98 -37.35 9.29
N GLN A 463 -3.85 -37.65 10.58
CA GLN A 463 -4.67 -37.16 11.68
C GLN A 463 -3.77 -36.71 12.85
N ASP A 464 -4.00 -35.53 13.42
CA ASP A 464 -3.15 -34.91 14.45
C ASP A 464 -3.91 -34.26 15.64
N ASP A 465 -3.14 -33.84 16.64
CA ASP A 465 -3.57 -33.47 17.99
C ASP A 465 -4.42 -32.17 18.09
N LYS A 466 -4.59 -31.38 17.02
CA LYS A 466 -5.29 -30.07 17.07
C LYS A 466 -6.84 -30.16 17.08
N GLY A 467 -7.38 -31.16 17.78
CA GLY A 467 -8.83 -31.35 17.99
C GLY A 467 -9.63 -31.52 16.70
N ASP A 468 -10.88 -31.02 16.66
CA ASP A 468 -11.79 -31.13 15.50
C ASP A 468 -11.33 -30.40 14.21
N LYS A 469 -10.09 -29.87 14.19
CA LYS A 469 -9.42 -29.33 12.99
C LYS A 469 -8.15 -30.12 12.59
N GLY A 470 -7.86 -31.24 13.25
CA GLY A 470 -6.61 -32.01 13.12
C GLY A 470 -6.45 -32.92 11.90
N MET A 471 -7.34 -32.89 10.91
CA MET A 471 -7.23 -33.72 9.69
C MET A 471 -6.43 -33.02 8.57
N THR A 472 -5.68 -33.79 7.77
CA THR A 472 -4.92 -33.32 6.58
C THR A 472 -4.39 -34.50 5.76
N PHE A 473 -3.56 -34.24 4.74
CA PHE A 473 -2.93 -35.24 3.87
C PHE A 473 -1.39 -35.11 3.86
N ILE A 474 -0.71 -36.16 3.42
CA ILE A 474 0.76 -36.32 3.35
C ILE A 474 1.14 -37.05 2.05
N CYS A 475 2.44 -37.19 1.77
CA CYS A 475 2.93 -37.87 0.57
C CYS A 475 4.05 -38.88 0.90
N GLN A 476 4.10 -40.02 0.22
CA GLN A 476 5.03 -41.13 0.45
C GLN A 476 5.79 -41.59 -0.83
N PRO A 477 7.03 -42.09 -0.72
CA PRO A 477 7.94 -42.31 -1.87
C PRO A 477 7.75 -43.61 -2.70
N CYS A 478 7.93 -43.52 -4.01
CA CYS A 478 8.00 -44.66 -4.95
C CYS A 478 9.31 -45.48 -4.79
N PRO A 479 9.32 -46.83 -4.78
CA PRO A 479 10.54 -47.62 -4.49
C PRO A 479 11.63 -47.60 -5.57
N ALA A 480 12.82 -48.15 -5.27
CA ALA A 480 13.95 -48.22 -6.21
C ALA A 480 13.67 -49.05 -7.49
N GLY A 481 14.38 -48.72 -8.56
CA GLY A 481 14.14 -49.18 -9.94
C GLY A 481 12.86 -48.63 -10.58
N ARG A 482 12.12 -47.77 -9.86
CA ARG A 482 10.76 -47.32 -10.20
C ARG A 482 10.61 -45.81 -10.01
N PHE A 483 9.60 -45.24 -10.68
CA PHE A 483 9.31 -43.80 -10.65
C PHE A 483 7.82 -43.48 -10.82
N GLN A 484 7.38 -42.24 -10.56
CA GLN A 484 6.05 -41.76 -11.01
C GLN A 484 6.18 -40.38 -11.64
N ALA A 485 5.83 -40.23 -12.93
CA ALA A 485 5.96 -38.95 -13.64
C ALA A 485 4.90 -37.90 -13.29
N SER A 486 3.73 -38.31 -12.78
CA SER A 486 2.57 -37.43 -12.56
C SER A 486 2.35 -37.10 -11.08
N ALA A 487 2.10 -35.83 -10.78
CA ALA A 487 1.77 -35.35 -9.45
C ALA A 487 0.27 -35.54 -9.12
N GLY A 488 -0.08 -35.55 -7.84
CA GLY A 488 -1.43 -35.78 -7.32
C GLY A 488 -1.87 -37.25 -7.32
N MET A 489 -0.98 -38.13 -7.76
CA MET A 489 -1.23 -39.55 -7.95
C MET A 489 -1.21 -40.36 -6.65
N VAL A 490 -1.59 -41.64 -6.79
CA VAL A 490 -1.67 -42.62 -5.69
C VAL A 490 -0.83 -43.92 -5.94
N SER A 491 0.07 -43.96 -6.95
CA SER A 491 0.85 -45.17 -7.35
C SER A 491 2.03 -44.91 -8.33
N CYS A 492 2.86 -45.91 -8.71
CA CYS A 492 4.17 -45.76 -9.43
C CYS A 492 4.54 -46.84 -10.50
N ASP A 493 5.49 -46.50 -11.40
CA ASP A 493 5.92 -47.11 -12.71
C ASP A 493 7.47 -47.47 -12.79
N PRO A 494 8.09 -47.95 -13.91
CA PRO A 494 9.50 -48.45 -13.98
C PRO A 494 10.45 -47.88 -15.09
N CYS A 495 11.80 -47.98 -14.92
CA CYS A 495 12.85 -47.23 -15.67
C CYS A 495 13.42 -47.75 -17.04
N PRO A 496 13.85 -46.86 -17.97
CA PRO A 496 14.38 -47.18 -19.33
C PRO A 496 15.93 -47.15 -19.47
N LYS A 497 16.46 -47.31 -20.71
CA LYS A 497 17.91 -47.36 -21.05
C LYS A 497 18.64 -46.01 -21.06
N GLY A 498 19.93 -46.03 -20.74
CA GLY A 498 20.76 -44.82 -20.55
C GLY A 498 20.42 -44.11 -19.23
N GLU A 499 19.48 -44.69 -18.47
CA GLU A 499 18.89 -44.16 -17.25
C GLU A 499 18.85 -45.29 -16.19
N TYR A 500 18.78 -44.91 -14.91
CA TYR A 500 18.77 -45.82 -13.77
C TYR A 500 17.95 -45.25 -12.62
N GLN A 501 17.67 -46.05 -11.58
CA GLN A 501 17.15 -45.54 -10.33
C GLN A 501 17.52 -46.42 -9.12
N GLY A 502 18.51 -45.99 -8.35
CA GLY A 502 18.92 -46.67 -7.11
C GLY A 502 18.12 -46.26 -5.87
N SER A 503 17.33 -45.17 -5.92
CA SER A 503 16.68 -44.55 -4.75
C SER A 503 15.17 -44.80 -4.66
N HIS A 504 14.61 -44.62 -3.47
CA HIS A 504 13.17 -44.45 -3.27
C HIS A 504 12.80 -42.95 -3.38
N GLY A 505 11.56 -42.63 -3.79
CA GLY A 505 10.99 -41.28 -3.94
C GLY A 505 10.98 -40.73 -5.37
N SER A 506 11.35 -41.56 -6.34
CA SER A 506 11.86 -41.08 -7.62
C SER A 506 10.79 -40.71 -8.64
N GLN A 507 10.97 -39.58 -9.33
CA GLN A 507 9.96 -38.98 -10.21
C GLN A 507 10.14 -39.35 -11.69
N ALA A 508 11.38 -39.65 -12.04
CA ALA A 508 11.84 -40.16 -13.31
C ALA A 508 13.09 -41.01 -13.04
N CYS A 509 13.79 -41.39 -14.08
CA CYS A 509 15.01 -42.17 -14.00
C CYS A 509 16.22 -41.25 -14.24
N LEU A 510 17.29 -41.50 -13.49
CA LEU A 510 18.52 -40.74 -13.54
C LEU A 510 19.25 -41.14 -14.82
N ARG A 511 19.37 -40.24 -15.77
CA ARG A 511 20.33 -40.37 -16.86
C ARG A 511 21.72 -40.55 -16.28
N CYS A 512 22.55 -41.37 -16.91
CA CYS A 512 23.93 -41.49 -16.46
C CYS A 512 24.62 -40.15 -16.41
N ASP A 513 25.25 -39.92 -15.26
CA ASP A 513 25.93 -38.70 -14.90
C ASP A 513 27.08 -38.40 -15.87
N LEU A 514 27.55 -37.15 -15.90
CA LEU A 514 28.73 -36.83 -16.68
C LEU A 514 29.94 -37.60 -16.12
N GLU A 515 30.93 -37.82 -16.98
CA GLU A 515 31.94 -38.86 -16.79
C GLU A 515 31.35 -40.30 -16.83
N THR A 516 30.07 -40.55 -17.15
CA THR A 516 29.50 -41.93 -17.10
C THR A 516 28.52 -42.33 -18.23
N TYR A 517 28.23 -43.64 -18.36
CA TYR A 517 27.33 -44.23 -19.37
C TYR A 517 26.63 -45.55 -18.92
N GLN A 518 25.51 -45.94 -19.54
CA GLN A 518 24.75 -47.20 -19.30
C GLN A 518 23.92 -47.64 -20.52
N ASP A 519 23.64 -48.94 -20.63
CA ASP A 519 23.04 -49.58 -21.80
C ASP A 519 21.86 -50.56 -21.49
N VAL A 520 21.33 -50.56 -20.25
CA VAL A 520 20.31 -51.50 -19.74
C VAL A 520 19.17 -50.77 -18.99
N GLU A 521 17.97 -51.37 -18.92
CA GLU A 521 16.75 -50.82 -18.29
C GLU A 521 16.54 -51.29 -16.84
N GLY A 522 15.78 -50.52 -16.05
CA GLY A 522 15.36 -50.88 -14.69
C GLY A 522 16.49 -51.03 -13.66
N GLN A 523 17.71 -50.57 -13.99
CA GLN A 523 18.92 -50.73 -13.17
C GLN A 523 19.07 -49.63 -12.11
N ALA A 524 20.14 -49.71 -11.31
CA ALA A 524 20.39 -48.82 -10.17
C ALA A 524 21.65 -47.92 -10.26
N GLU A 525 22.57 -48.11 -11.23
CA GLU A 525 23.90 -47.42 -11.30
C GLU A 525 24.46 -47.33 -12.76
N CYS A 526 25.62 -46.66 -12.99
CA CYS A 526 26.29 -46.41 -14.31
C CYS A 526 27.83 -46.71 -14.33
N LYS A 527 28.54 -46.46 -15.46
CA LYS A 527 29.97 -46.83 -15.76
C LYS A 527 30.85 -45.62 -16.16
N GLN A 528 32.14 -45.50 -15.79
CA GLN A 528 32.95 -44.23 -15.83
C GLN A 528 33.89 -43.92 -17.06
N CYS A 529 34.29 -42.64 -17.21
CA CYS A 529 35.25 -41.98 -18.16
C CYS A 529 36.70 -41.86 -17.59
N PRO A 530 37.67 -41.32 -18.37
CA PRO A 530 39.02 -40.95 -17.90
C PRO A 530 39.05 -39.72 -16.98
N ALA A 531 40.02 -39.69 -16.07
CA ALA A 531 40.16 -38.64 -15.06
C ALA A 531 40.46 -37.25 -15.65
N GLY A 532 39.77 -36.22 -15.13
CA GLY A 532 39.90 -34.84 -15.60
C GLY A 532 39.16 -34.55 -16.91
N THR A 533 38.25 -35.44 -17.34
CA THR A 533 37.47 -35.28 -18.57
C THR A 533 36.03 -35.77 -18.39
N SER A 534 35.07 -34.92 -18.72
CA SER A 534 33.64 -35.08 -18.46
C SER A 534 32.84 -35.05 -19.77
N THR A 535 31.77 -35.85 -19.88
CA THR A 535 31.08 -36.07 -21.17
C THR A 535 30.34 -34.84 -21.66
N LEU A 536 30.18 -34.73 -22.99
CA LEU A 536 29.40 -33.68 -23.64
C LEU A 536 27.91 -33.66 -23.23
N GLY A 537 27.39 -34.74 -22.64
CA GLY A 537 26.00 -34.83 -22.19
C GLY A 537 25.69 -36.01 -21.27
N LEU A 538 24.59 -35.85 -20.52
CA LEU A 538 24.00 -36.84 -19.62
C LEU A 538 23.26 -37.94 -20.39
N GLY A 539 23.21 -39.14 -19.81
CA GLY A 539 22.59 -40.31 -20.43
C GLY A 539 23.42 -40.82 -21.59
N SER A 540 24.75 -40.65 -21.52
CA SER A 540 25.64 -41.15 -22.55
C SER A 540 25.48 -42.66 -22.69
N ILE A 541 25.63 -43.10 -23.93
CA ILE A 541 25.69 -44.51 -24.34
C ILE A 541 27.08 -44.88 -24.89
N SER A 542 28.06 -43.95 -24.78
CA SER A 542 29.40 -44.03 -25.37
C SER A 542 30.48 -43.40 -24.49
N GLN A 543 31.74 -43.76 -24.74
CA GLN A 543 32.93 -43.28 -24.02
C GLN A 543 33.64 -42.12 -24.74
N THR A 544 33.30 -41.82 -25.99
CA THR A 544 34.05 -40.91 -26.88
C THR A 544 33.98 -39.42 -26.52
N ASP A 545 33.17 -39.06 -25.53
CA ASP A 545 32.59 -37.72 -25.47
C ASP A 545 33.17 -36.86 -24.32
N CYS A 546 34.21 -37.34 -23.60
CA CYS A 546 34.76 -36.69 -22.40
C CYS A 546 35.80 -35.55 -22.71
N GLY A 547 35.75 -34.39 -22.01
CA GLY A 547 36.71 -33.26 -22.12
C GLY A 547 36.72 -32.28 -20.92
N CYS A 548 37.50 -31.18 -20.94
CA CYS A 548 37.50 -30.18 -19.84
C CYS A 548 36.09 -29.60 -19.59
N GLU A 549 35.70 -29.54 -18.33
CA GLU A 549 34.34 -29.15 -17.90
C GLU A 549 34.01 -27.67 -18.17
N ALA A 550 32.72 -27.34 -18.18
CA ALA A 550 32.28 -25.95 -18.13
C ALA A 550 32.67 -25.29 -16.80
N ASP A 551 32.87 -23.98 -16.84
CA ASP A 551 33.44 -23.16 -15.78
C ASP A 551 34.82 -23.61 -15.26
N SER A 552 35.48 -24.49 -16.03
CA SER A 552 36.92 -24.71 -16.01
C SER A 552 37.53 -24.20 -17.32
N ILE A 553 38.62 -23.44 -17.23
CA ILE A 553 39.36 -22.89 -18.36
C ILE A 553 40.74 -23.53 -18.43
N ASN A 554 41.07 -24.09 -19.59
CA ASN A 554 42.37 -24.70 -19.84
C ASN A 554 43.44 -23.60 -19.84
N VAL A 555 44.36 -23.67 -18.88
CA VAL A 555 45.50 -22.74 -18.73
C VAL A 555 46.75 -23.38 -19.35
N PRO A 556 47.54 -22.65 -20.16
CA PRO A 556 48.77 -23.20 -20.71
C PRO A 556 49.77 -23.55 -19.60
N GLY A 557 50.06 -24.84 -19.44
CA GLY A 557 51.09 -25.32 -18.51
C GLY A 557 52.49 -24.87 -18.93
N ASP A 558 53.32 -24.52 -17.94
CA ASP A 558 54.69 -24.03 -18.16
C ASP A 558 55.62 -25.16 -18.63
N ASN A 559 55.71 -25.34 -19.94
CA ASN A 559 56.19 -26.55 -20.59
C ASN A 559 57.73 -26.60 -20.69
N SER A 560 58.39 -26.60 -19.53
CA SER A 560 59.85 -26.61 -19.40
C SER A 560 60.50 -27.99 -19.61
N THR A 561 59.77 -29.10 -19.42
CA THR A 561 60.29 -30.48 -19.61
C THR A 561 59.24 -31.52 -20.04
N ALA A 562 59.02 -31.71 -21.34
CA ALA A 562 58.45 -32.96 -21.88
C ALA A 562 58.72 -33.12 -23.40
N SER A 563 59.70 -33.95 -23.77
CA SER A 563 59.85 -34.45 -25.14
C SER A 563 59.75 -35.99 -25.15
N THR A 564 59.40 -36.55 -26.32
CA THR A 564 59.26 -37.99 -26.66
C THR A 564 57.89 -38.69 -26.49
N SER A 565 57.22 -38.83 -27.63
CA SER A 565 56.83 -40.12 -28.22
C SER A 565 55.82 -41.08 -27.54
N ASN A 566 55.29 -40.82 -26.34
CA ASN A 566 54.19 -41.61 -25.76
C ASN A 566 53.20 -40.70 -25.01
N VAL A 567 52.21 -40.16 -25.74
CA VAL A 567 51.18 -39.27 -25.17
C VAL A 567 50.03 -40.09 -24.61
N THR A 568 49.96 -40.20 -23.29
CA THR A 568 48.76 -40.67 -22.58
C THR A 568 47.68 -39.59 -22.58
N VAL A 569 46.40 -39.97 -22.71
CA VAL A 569 45.25 -39.03 -22.74
C VAL A 569 45.25 -38.01 -21.58
N ALA A 570 45.76 -38.41 -20.41
CA ALA A 570 45.88 -37.56 -19.22
C ALA A 570 46.83 -36.35 -19.35
N SER A 571 47.66 -36.24 -20.40
CA SER A 571 48.61 -35.11 -20.57
C SER A 571 48.11 -34.03 -21.55
N ILE A 572 46.79 -33.89 -21.72
CA ILE A 572 46.18 -33.02 -22.74
C ILE A 572 45.33 -31.88 -22.13
N PHE A 573 44.88 -32.02 -20.88
CA PHE A 573 43.94 -31.09 -20.22
C PHE A 573 44.49 -30.59 -18.87
N GLN A 574 44.54 -29.27 -18.67
CA GLN A 574 44.90 -28.61 -17.40
C GLN A 574 43.85 -27.52 -17.08
N CYS A 575 42.65 -27.94 -16.67
CA CYS A 575 41.52 -27.06 -16.46
C CYS A 575 41.57 -26.39 -15.06
N GLN A 576 41.49 -25.06 -14.98
CA GLN A 576 41.41 -24.27 -13.74
C GLN A 576 40.01 -23.62 -13.60
N PRO A 577 39.38 -23.56 -12.42
CA PRO A 577 38.04 -22.96 -12.26
C PRO A 577 37.99 -21.45 -12.56
N CYS A 578 36.87 -21.01 -13.14
CA CYS A 578 36.51 -19.61 -13.41
C CYS A 578 35.74 -18.97 -12.22
N GLY A 579 35.91 -17.67 -11.99
CA GLY A 579 35.28 -16.92 -10.89
C GLY A 579 33.92 -16.29 -11.27
N GLU A 580 33.10 -15.95 -10.26
CA GLU A 580 31.77 -15.31 -10.44
C GLU A 580 31.86 -14.09 -11.37
N GLY A 581 30.99 -14.05 -12.39
CA GLY A 581 30.93 -13.00 -13.40
C GLY A 581 31.88 -13.19 -14.59
N LEU A 582 32.73 -14.23 -14.59
CA LEU A 582 33.33 -14.80 -15.80
C LEU A 582 32.50 -16.00 -16.26
N ARG A 583 32.36 -16.20 -17.57
CA ARG A 583 31.67 -17.34 -18.20
C ARG A 583 32.70 -18.16 -18.96
N CYS A 584 32.82 -19.45 -18.66
CA CYS A 584 33.74 -20.34 -19.39
C CYS A 584 33.00 -21.59 -19.90
N PRO A 585 32.49 -21.59 -21.15
CA PRO A 585 31.85 -22.78 -21.73
C PRO A 585 32.72 -24.04 -21.69
N PHE A 586 32.10 -25.21 -21.80
CA PHE A 586 32.77 -26.52 -21.91
C PHE A 586 33.95 -26.48 -22.90
N SER A 587 35.10 -27.06 -22.52
CA SER A 587 36.36 -27.01 -23.27
C SER A 587 36.91 -25.59 -23.55
N SER A 588 36.73 -24.64 -22.63
CA SER A 588 37.32 -23.29 -22.72
C SER A 588 38.85 -23.26 -22.56
N ALA A 589 39.50 -22.20 -23.06
CA ALA A 589 40.92 -21.90 -22.85
C ALA A 589 41.15 -20.38 -22.74
N VAL A 590 42.16 -19.94 -21.99
CA VAL A 590 42.38 -18.50 -21.68
C VAL A 590 42.62 -17.65 -22.94
N GLU A 591 43.28 -18.21 -23.96
CA GLU A 591 43.49 -17.52 -25.24
C GLU A 591 42.18 -17.14 -25.94
N ASN A 592 41.12 -17.95 -25.74
CA ASN A 592 39.81 -17.72 -26.35
C ASN A 592 39.07 -16.54 -25.68
N LEU A 593 39.38 -16.21 -24.41
CA LEU A 593 38.78 -15.09 -23.66
C LEU A 593 39.34 -13.75 -24.15
N ILE A 594 40.67 -13.66 -24.25
CA ILE A 594 41.36 -12.42 -24.67
C ILE A 594 41.04 -12.11 -26.15
N ARG A 595 41.01 -13.14 -27.00
CA ARG A 595 40.64 -13.00 -28.42
C ARG A 595 39.12 -12.82 -28.59
N GLY A 596 38.31 -13.55 -27.85
CA GLY A 596 36.84 -13.57 -27.93
C GLY A 596 36.28 -14.47 -29.04
N GLN A 597 36.94 -15.61 -29.34
CA GLN A 597 36.47 -16.62 -30.32
C GLN A 597 36.97 -18.04 -29.94
N SER A 598 36.30 -19.09 -30.42
CA SER A 598 36.60 -20.51 -30.13
C SER A 598 36.37 -21.45 -31.33
N THR A 599 37.12 -22.55 -31.42
CA THR A 599 37.15 -23.49 -32.57
C THR A 599 35.93 -24.40 -32.66
N LEU A 600 35.29 -24.72 -31.53
CA LEU A 600 34.00 -25.45 -31.49
C LEU A 600 32.81 -24.55 -31.90
N GLY A 601 33.08 -23.27 -32.22
CA GLY A 601 32.10 -22.26 -32.59
C GLY A 601 31.84 -21.23 -31.48
N PRO A 602 31.11 -20.15 -31.76
CA PRO A 602 30.98 -19.01 -30.85
C PRO A 602 30.39 -19.37 -29.48
N LYS A 603 29.53 -20.40 -29.39
CA LYS A 603 28.96 -20.90 -28.12
C LYS A 603 30.00 -21.43 -27.13
N PHE A 604 31.20 -21.75 -27.58
CA PHE A 604 32.29 -22.30 -26.76
C PHE A 604 33.38 -21.25 -26.47
N THR A 605 32.99 -19.97 -26.53
CA THR A 605 33.86 -18.81 -26.28
C THR A 605 33.65 -18.31 -24.84
N PRO A 606 34.70 -18.20 -24.01
CA PRO A 606 34.60 -17.56 -22.71
C PRO A 606 34.50 -16.02 -22.81
N GLU A 607 33.73 -15.41 -21.90
CA GLU A 607 33.37 -13.99 -21.89
C GLU A 607 33.02 -13.51 -20.47
N ILE A 608 32.96 -12.19 -20.23
CA ILE A 608 32.50 -11.60 -18.96
C ILE A 608 30.98 -11.41 -19.01
N GLN A 609 30.31 -11.61 -17.88
CA GLN A 609 28.85 -11.55 -17.77
C GLN A 609 28.32 -10.12 -17.61
N GLU A 610 27.09 -9.86 -18.06
CA GLU A 610 26.36 -8.61 -17.76
C GLU A 610 26.20 -8.41 -16.25
N GLY A 611 26.24 -7.16 -15.79
CA GLY A 611 26.33 -6.80 -14.37
C GLY A 611 27.74 -6.89 -13.77
N TYR A 612 28.73 -7.39 -14.52
CA TYR A 612 30.10 -7.56 -14.05
C TYR A 612 31.13 -6.91 -14.99
N VAL A 613 32.31 -6.63 -14.44
CA VAL A 613 33.46 -6.07 -15.17
C VAL A 613 34.78 -6.58 -14.58
N SER A 614 35.82 -6.74 -15.40
CA SER A 614 37.20 -6.99 -14.98
C SER A 614 38.14 -5.89 -15.47
N ASP A 615 39.32 -5.81 -14.88
CA ASP A 615 40.43 -5.03 -15.44
C ASP A 615 41.07 -5.78 -16.63
N PRO A 616 41.39 -5.12 -17.76
CA PRO A 616 42.16 -5.73 -18.85
C PRO A 616 43.55 -6.27 -18.48
N ALA A 617 44.17 -5.75 -17.42
CA ALA A 617 45.47 -6.23 -16.93
C ALA A 617 45.35 -7.52 -16.09
N GLU A 618 44.18 -7.78 -15.49
CA GLU A 618 43.92 -8.94 -14.64
C GLU A 618 42.55 -9.59 -14.99
N PRO A 619 42.43 -10.24 -16.17
CA PRO A 619 41.14 -10.63 -16.77
C PRO A 619 40.34 -11.68 -15.99
N THR A 620 40.91 -12.26 -14.94
CA THR A 620 40.22 -13.20 -14.03
C THR A 620 39.73 -12.56 -12.73
N LYS A 621 40.03 -11.27 -12.47
CA LYS A 621 39.51 -10.53 -11.30
C LYS A 621 38.25 -9.76 -11.65
N ILE A 622 37.11 -10.29 -11.21
CA ILE A 622 35.78 -9.77 -11.56
C ILE A 622 35.18 -8.94 -10.42
N PHE A 623 34.41 -7.90 -10.77
CA PHE A 623 33.72 -6.99 -9.86
C PHE A 623 32.23 -6.83 -10.25
N LYS A 624 31.37 -6.52 -9.28
CA LYS A 624 29.88 -6.52 -9.44
C LYS A 624 29.29 -5.10 -9.41
N CYS A 625 28.60 -4.72 -10.48
CA CYS A 625 28.13 -3.36 -10.72
C CYS A 625 26.73 -3.09 -10.14
N GLN A 626 26.52 -1.86 -9.68
CA GLN A 626 25.23 -1.39 -9.17
C GLN A 626 24.89 -0.01 -9.76
N PRO A 627 23.74 0.16 -10.45
CA PRO A 627 22.88 -0.91 -10.95
C PRO A 627 23.60 -1.77 -12.01
N ALA A 628 23.20 -3.03 -12.16
CA ALA A 628 23.86 -3.99 -13.07
C ALA A 628 23.94 -3.50 -14.53
N ALA A 629 22.95 -2.75 -15.00
CA ALA A 629 22.86 -2.19 -16.36
C ALA A 629 24.03 -1.26 -16.76
N ASN A 630 24.85 -0.81 -15.81
CA ASN A 630 26.06 -0.04 -16.07
C ASN A 630 27.18 -0.89 -16.73
N CYS A 631 27.12 -2.22 -16.64
CA CYS A 631 28.16 -3.15 -17.08
C CYS A 631 27.58 -4.19 -18.06
N PRO A 632 27.82 -4.06 -19.38
CA PRO A 632 27.22 -4.92 -20.40
C PRO A 632 28.03 -6.21 -20.68
N GLY A 633 29.00 -6.55 -19.84
CA GLY A 633 29.82 -7.75 -19.99
C GLY A 633 30.70 -7.76 -21.26
N GLY A 634 30.92 -8.95 -21.81
CA GLY A 634 31.73 -9.18 -23.00
C GLY A 634 33.23 -9.25 -22.70
N LYS A 635 33.97 -8.19 -23.05
CA LYS A 635 35.44 -8.14 -22.88
C LYS A 635 35.86 -7.38 -21.61
N PRO A 636 37.05 -7.68 -21.04
CA PRO A 636 37.63 -6.88 -19.96
C PRO A 636 37.56 -5.37 -20.22
N GLY A 637 37.18 -4.59 -19.20
CA GLY A 637 37.06 -3.13 -19.28
C GLY A 637 35.82 -2.55 -20.00
N THR A 638 34.82 -3.36 -20.37
CA THR A 638 33.63 -2.85 -21.09
C THR A 638 32.60 -2.21 -20.13
N CYS A 639 32.17 -0.97 -20.41
CA CYS A 639 31.13 -0.23 -19.67
C CYS A 639 29.99 0.25 -20.59
N SER A 640 28.79 0.46 -20.02
CA SER A 640 27.59 0.91 -20.75
C SER A 640 27.53 2.44 -20.88
N GLY A 641 26.85 2.94 -21.93
CA GLY A 641 26.43 4.35 -22.05
C GLY A 641 27.51 5.44 -21.96
N GLY A 642 28.80 5.11 -22.08
CA GLY A 642 29.92 6.05 -21.90
C GLY A 642 30.43 6.17 -20.45
N LEU A 643 29.93 5.35 -19.52
CA LEU A 643 30.41 5.28 -18.14
C LEU A 643 31.87 4.81 -18.07
N GLN A 644 32.60 5.29 -17.06
CA GLN A 644 34.02 5.04 -16.86
C GLN A 644 34.37 4.90 -15.36
N GLY A 645 35.61 4.54 -15.08
CA GLY A 645 36.12 4.33 -13.73
C GLY A 645 35.71 2.97 -13.13
N LYS A 646 36.09 2.74 -11.87
CA LYS A 646 35.79 1.49 -11.15
C LYS A 646 34.28 1.23 -11.15
N LEU A 647 33.88 0.00 -11.47
CA LEU A 647 32.48 -0.46 -11.47
C LEU A 647 31.53 0.33 -12.40
N CYS A 648 32.08 1.01 -13.43
CA CYS A 648 31.32 1.81 -14.38
C CYS A 648 30.34 2.79 -13.68
N SER A 649 30.77 3.40 -12.57
CA SER A 649 29.86 4.13 -11.67
C SER A 649 29.77 5.65 -11.92
N ARG A 650 30.58 6.20 -12.83
CA ARG A 650 30.67 7.66 -13.10
C ARG A 650 30.77 7.96 -14.60
N CYS A 651 30.16 9.07 -15.04
CA CYS A 651 30.43 9.65 -16.35
C CYS A 651 31.76 10.42 -16.36
N SER A 652 32.21 10.86 -17.55
CA SER A 652 33.42 11.68 -17.64
C SER A 652 33.20 13.11 -17.11
N ALA A 653 34.28 13.87 -16.92
CA ALA A 653 34.21 15.19 -16.29
C ALA A 653 33.52 16.22 -17.20
N GLY A 654 32.34 16.70 -16.77
CA GLY A 654 31.48 17.61 -17.56
C GLY A 654 30.24 16.94 -18.17
N GLU A 655 30.01 15.67 -17.87
CA GLU A 655 28.84 14.89 -18.32
C GLU A 655 27.95 14.43 -17.16
N ALA A 656 26.65 14.31 -17.43
CA ALA A 656 25.65 13.71 -16.53
C ALA A 656 25.06 12.46 -17.17
N TRP A 657 24.63 11.52 -16.33
CA TRP A 657 23.84 10.36 -16.76
C TRP A 657 22.39 10.77 -16.98
N ILE A 658 21.96 10.80 -18.25
CA ILE A 658 20.60 11.18 -18.68
C ILE A 658 20.11 10.11 -19.66
N ASP A 659 18.91 9.58 -19.43
CA ASP A 659 18.19 8.61 -20.29
C ASP A 659 19.03 7.43 -20.83
N GLY A 660 19.98 6.95 -20.03
CA GLY A 660 20.81 5.77 -20.34
C GLY A 660 22.17 6.07 -20.98
N ALA A 661 22.58 7.33 -21.08
CA ALA A 661 23.88 7.73 -21.59
C ALA A 661 24.52 8.85 -20.76
N CYS A 662 25.86 8.93 -20.83
CA CYS A 662 26.60 10.12 -20.40
C CYS A 662 26.47 11.21 -21.47
N THR A 663 25.99 12.39 -21.06
CA THR A 663 25.72 13.53 -21.95
C THR A 663 26.31 14.82 -21.39
N ALA A 664 26.91 15.65 -22.24
CA ALA A 664 27.49 16.94 -21.85
C ALA A 664 26.40 17.93 -21.38
N CYS A 665 26.68 18.66 -20.29
CA CYS A 665 25.62 19.38 -19.56
C CYS A 665 25.36 20.81 -20.00
N GLU A 666 24.08 21.17 -20.08
CA GLU A 666 23.65 22.56 -20.32
C GLU A 666 23.73 23.44 -19.06
N THR A 667 24.16 24.69 -19.26
CA THR A 667 24.28 25.70 -18.19
C THR A 667 22.95 26.10 -17.56
N VAL A 668 21.82 25.82 -18.21
CA VAL A 668 20.46 26.07 -17.71
C VAL A 668 20.23 25.33 -16.37
N HIS A 669 20.77 24.12 -16.21
CA HIS A 669 20.63 23.36 -14.97
C HIS A 669 21.33 24.02 -13.77
N PHE A 670 22.48 24.68 -13.99
CA PHE A 670 23.17 25.42 -12.92
C PHE A 670 22.32 26.59 -12.40
N VAL A 671 21.74 27.36 -13.32
CA VAL A 671 20.84 28.47 -12.98
C VAL A 671 19.62 27.96 -12.22
N GLY A 672 19.05 26.83 -12.64
CA GLY A 672 17.97 26.14 -11.93
C GLY A 672 18.35 25.75 -10.50
N TRP A 673 19.52 25.15 -10.28
CA TRP A 673 20.01 24.78 -8.94
C TRP A 673 20.33 25.99 -8.06
N CYS A 674 20.87 27.07 -8.62
CA CYS A 674 21.06 28.33 -7.89
C CYS A 674 19.74 28.99 -7.49
N ILE A 675 18.73 28.98 -8.37
CA ILE A 675 17.38 29.46 -8.06
C ILE A 675 16.74 28.60 -6.99
N PHE A 676 16.86 27.27 -7.07
CA PHE A 676 16.34 26.36 -6.05
C PHE A 676 17.01 26.58 -4.68
N GLY A 677 18.35 26.64 -4.64
CA GLY A 677 19.10 26.88 -3.40
C GLY A 677 18.77 28.23 -2.76
N THR A 678 18.67 29.30 -3.55
CA THR A 678 18.26 30.63 -3.04
C THR A 678 16.79 30.68 -2.62
N ALA A 679 15.88 29.96 -3.30
CA ALA A 679 14.49 29.81 -2.90
C ALA A 679 14.34 29.00 -1.59
N VAL A 680 15.15 27.96 -1.37
CA VAL A 680 15.19 27.20 -0.11
C VAL A 680 15.74 28.06 1.03
N LEU A 681 16.85 28.78 0.82
CA LEU A 681 17.41 29.67 1.84
C LEU A 681 16.46 30.84 2.17
N GLY A 682 15.87 31.49 1.17
CA GLY A 682 14.88 32.55 1.36
C GLY A 682 13.58 32.05 2.00
N GLY A 683 13.08 30.90 1.55
CA GLY A 683 11.91 30.21 2.11
C GLY A 683 12.11 29.81 3.57
N SER A 684 13.32 29.38 3.95
CA SER A 684 13.63 29.07 5.34
C SER A 684 13.53 30.30 6.25
N LEU A 685 13.95 31.48 5.78
CA LEU A 685 13.78 32.74 6.52
C LEU A 685 12.33 33.23 6.52
N ALA A 686 11.61 33.10 5.41
CA ALA A 686 10.18 33.41 5.34
C ALA A 686 9.36 32.53 6.31
N SER A 687 9.75 31.26 6.48
CA SER A 687 9.08 30.32 7.37
C SER A 687 9.07 30.78 8.84
N TYR A 688 10.08 31.54 9.29
CA TYR A 688 10.11 32.07 10.65
C TYR A 688 8.88 32.92 10.96
N PHE A 689 8.46 33.78 10.01
CA PHE A 689 7.29 34.63 10.19
C PHE A 689 5.99 33.83 10.18
N VAL A 690 5.90 32.78 9.35
CA VAL A 690 4.71 31.92 9.19
C VAL A 690 4.53 30.97 10.38
N VAL A 691 5.59 30.27 10.78
CA VAL A 691 5.59 29.26 11.85
C VAL A 691 5.36 29.89 13.22
N ASN A 692 5.81 31.14 13.42
CA ASN A 692 5.68 31.85 14.70
C ASN A 692 4.47 32.79 14.78
N LEU A 693 3.57 32.82 13.77
CA LEU A 693 2.29 33.55 13.85
C LEU A 693 1.53 33.22 15.15
N PRO A 694 0.79 34.17 15.76
CA PRO A 694 0.00 33.93 16.97
C PRO A 694 -0.91 32.70 16.83
N GLY A 695 -0.92 31.85 17.86
CA GLY A 695 -1.69 30.60 17.85
C GLY A 695 -3.13 30.78 18.32
N SER A 696 -4.09 30.54 17.43
CA SER A 696 -5.50 30.27 17.75
C SER A 696 -5.67 28.88 18.39
N ARG A 697 -6.84 28.61 19.01
CA ARG A 697 -7.18 27.28 19.53
C ARG A 697 -7.48 26.29 18.39
N THR A 698 -8.20 26.71 17.34
CA THR A 698 -8.31 25.96 16.07
C THR A 698 -7.17 26.26 15.11
N ALA A 699 -7.07 25.45 14.06
CA ALA A 699 -6.42 25.87 12.83
C ALA A 699 -7.16 27.09 12.23
N SER A 700 -6.43 28.14 11.87
CA SER A 700 -6.91 29.08 10.85
C SER A 700 -6.80 28.44 9.45
N PRO A 701 -7.45 28.97 8.40
CA PRO A 701 -7.34 28.41 7.05
C PRO A 701 -5.88 28.26 6.56
N LEU A 702 -5.03 29.24 6.89
CA LEU A 702 -3.58 29.18 6.63
C LEU A 702 -2.90 28.03 7.40
N GLN A 703 -3.25 27.81 8.66
CA GLN A 703 -2.71 26.69 9.45
C GLN A 703 -3.22 25.34 8.93
N LEU A 704 -4.46 25.26 8.42
CA LEU A 704 -4.99 24.04 7.81
C LEU A 704 -4.20 23.68 6.54
N VAL A 705 -3.94 24.65 5.65
CA VAL A 705 -3.10 24.47 4.46
C VAL A 705 -1.69 23.99 4.85
N LEU A 706 -1.08 24.59 5.88
CA LEU A 706 0.25 24.18 6.37
C LEU A 706 0.27 22.78 6.99
N LEU A 707 -0.83 22.34 7.64
CA LEU A 707 -0.97 20.97 8.15
C LEU A 707 -1.13 19.96 7.01
N THR A 708 -1.97 20.24 6.01
CA THR A 708 -2.09 19.40 4.80
C THR A 708 -0.75 19.29 4.07
N PHE A 709 -0.04 20.41 3.86
CA PHE A 709 1.27 20.41 3.22
C PHE A 709 2.31 19.60 4.00
N GLY A 710 2.33 19.71 5.34
CA GLY A 710 3.17 18.88 6.19
C GLY A 710 2.85 17.39 6.11
N LEU A 711 1.56 17.04 5.93
CA LEU A 711 1.12 15.66 5.74
C LEU A 711 1.51 15.11 4.37
N VAL A 712 1.47 15.93 3.30
CA VAL A 712 1.95 15.56 1.96
C VAL A 712 3.48 15.34 1.95
N ILE A 713 4.26 16.20 2.61
CA ILE A 713 5.70 15.98 2.79
C ILE A 713 5.94 14.63 3.48
N TYR A 714 5.20 14.36 4.55
CA TYR A 714 5.30 13.10 5.29
C TYR A 714 4.96 11.87 4.41
N ALA A 715 3.92 11.97 3.57
CA ALA A 715 3.55 10.94 2.60
C ALA A 715 4.71 10.61 1.63
N VAL A 716 5.21 11.65 0.95
CA VAL A 716 6.24 11.51 -0.09
C VAL A 716 7.57 11.03 0.50
N GLN A 717 7.94 11.48 1.69
CA GLN A 717 9.11 10.96 2.41
C GLN A 717 8.97 9.48 2.72
N THR A 718 7.80 9.03 3.17
CA THR A 718 7.60 7.60 3.48
C THR A 718 7.73 6.76 2.20
N VAL A 719 7.11 7.19 1.10
CA VAL A 719 7.27 6.58 -0.25
C VAL A 719 8.73 6.53 -0.70
N ALA A 720 9.48 7.61 -0.51
CA ALA A 720 10.90 7.68 -0.88
C ALA A 720 11.80 6.80 0.01
N LEU A 721 11.48 6.61 1.29
CA LEU A 721 12.17 5.66 2.18
C LEU A 721 12.00 4.21 1.72
N PHE A 722 10.78 3.83 1.35
CA PHE A 722 10.51 2.51 0.75
C PHE A 722 11.28 2.33 -0.57
N GLY A 723 11.38 3.39 -1.38
CA GLY A 723 12.22 3.45 -2.58
C GLY A 723 13.75 3.37 -2.36
N MET A 724 14.22 3.10 -1.14
CA MET A 724 15.62 2.78 -0.82
C MET A 724 15.80 1.39 -0.15
N MET A 725 14.72 0.65 0.12
CA MET A 725 14.82 -0.74 0.59
C MET A 725 15.40 -1.64 -0.49
N SER A 726 16.04 -2.73 -0.09
CA SER A 726 16.64 -3.73 -1.02
C SER A 726 15.61 -4.54 -1.81
N VAL A 727 14.34 -4.41 -1.44
CA VAL A 727 13.15 -5.08 -2.00
C VAL A 727 13.03 -4.88 -3.51
N THR A 728 12.79 -5.98 -4.24
CA THR A 728 12.38 -5.94 -5.64
C THR A 728 10.94 -5.46 -5.75
N TRP A 729 10.74 -4.23 -6.24
CA TRP A 729 9.41 -3.66 -6.35
C TRP A 729 8.80 -3.79 -7.77
N PRO A 730 7.48 -4.05 -7.84
CA PRO A 730 6.30 -3.54 -9.41
C PRO A 730 6.61 -2.52 -10.52
N SER A 731 7.83 -2.07 -10.80
CA SER A 731 8.18 -1.10 -11.87
C SER A 731 7.58 0.33 -11.81
N ILE A 732 6.30 0.57 -11.49
CA ILE A 732 5.67 1.91 -11.70
C ILE A 732 5.97 2.88 -10.56
N PHE A 733 6.11 2.40 -9.33
CA PHE A 733 6.81 3.13 -8.26
C PHE A 733 8.31 2.89 -8.24
N THR A 734 8.94 1.86 -8.86
CA THR A 734 10.41 2.04 -9.08
C THR A 734 10.69 3.25 -9.99
N SER A 735 9.75 3.58 -10.88
CA SER A 735 9.69 4.89 -11.56
C SER A 735 9.25 6.04 -10.64
N THR A 736 8.11 5.90 -9.93
CA THR A 736 7.54 6.98 -9.09
C THR A 736 8.36 7.27 -7.83
N SER A 737 8.68 6.31 -6.97
CA SER A 737 9.62 6.51 -5.84
C SER A 737 11.00 6.93 -6.31
N GLY A 738 11.49 6.41 -7.44
CA GLY A 738 12.72 6.89 -8.08
C GLY A 738 12.66 8.36 -8.48
N SER A 739 11.46 8.85 -8.84
CA SER A 739 11.17 10.27 -9.09
C SER A 739 10.89 11.08 -7.82
N LEU A 740 10.65 10.43 -6.66
CA LEU A 740 10.37 11.06 -5.37
C LEU A 740 11.55 11.02 -4.38
N GLN A 741 12.66 10.35 -4.71
CA GLN A 741 13.88 10.25 -3.90
C GLN A 741 14.41 11.63 -3.41
N PHE A 742 14.13 12.72 -4.15
CA PHE A 742 14.44 14.09 -3.73
C PHE A 742 13.83 14.49 -2.38
N ALA A 743 12.70 13.91 -1.96
CA ALA A 743 12.05 14.24 -0.69
C ALA A 743 12.82 13.73 0.54
N VAL A 744 13.67 12.72 0.34
CA VAL A 744 14.66 12.23 1.30
C VAL A 744 16.03 12.90 1.10
N LEU A 745 16.11 13.89 0.19
CA LEU A 745 17.34 14.54 -0.31
C LEU A 745 18.31 13.59 -1.03
N ASP A 746 17.84 12.41 -1.45
CA ASP A 746 18.59 11.53 -2.33
C ASP A 746 18.51 12.06 -3.77
N LEU A 747 19.48 12.91 -4.10
CA LEU A 747 19.61 13.57 -5.39
C LEU A 747 20.71 12.92 -6.25
N SER A 748 20.94 11.61 -6.07
CA SER A 748 21.99 10.86 -6.79
C SER A 748 21.80 10.83 -8.31
N ARG A 749 20.57 11.07 -8.81
CA ARG A 749 20.23 11.17 -10.24
C ARG A 749 20.16 12.62 -10.75
N SER A 750 20.59 13.61 -9.97
CA SER A 750 20.47 15.03 -10.35
C SER A 750 21.65 15.53 -11.19
N THR A 751 21.36 16.45 -12.12
CA THR A 751 22.38 17.14 -12.96
C THR A 751 23.36 18.01 -12.17
N LEU A 752 23.16 18.17 -10.85
CA LEU A 752 24.04 18.91 -9.94
C LEU A 752 25.46 18.34 -9.89
N THR A 753 25.62 17.02 -10.05
CA THR A 753 26.94 16.34 -10.04
C THR A 753 27.84 16.78 -11.21
N CYS A 754 27.24 17.27 -12.30
CA CYS A 754 27.94 17.60 -13.53
C CYS A 754 28.76 18.89 -13.45
N LEU A 755 28.29 19.83 -12.63
CA LEU A 755 28.79 21.21 -12.58
C LEU A 755 29.93 21.41 -11.57
N THR A 756 30.21 20.39 -10.76
CA THR A 756 31.18 20.45 -9.66
C THR A 756 32.31 19.42 -9.78
N GLY A 757 32.15 18.39 -10.62
CA GLY A 757 33.12 17.30 -10.78
C GLY A 757 33.31 16.42 -9.52
N TRP A 758 32.41 16.56 -8.53
CA TRP A 758 32.55 15.95 -7.21
C TRP A 758 32.48 14.43 -7.24
N GLY A 759 33.31 13.79 -6.43
CA GLY A 759 33.31 12.34 -6.19
C GLY A 759 32.20 11.92 -5.24
N ASP A 760 32.23 10.63 -4.86
CA ASP A 760 31.18 10.02 -4.06
C ASP A 760 31.14 10.59 -2.64
N THR A 761 32.31 10.78 -2.02
CA THR A 761 32.49 11.35 -0.68
C THR A 761 31.98 12.79 -0.61
N GLU A 762 32.29 13.65 -1.59
CA GLU A 762 31.84 15.05 -1.60
C GLU A 762 30.34 15.17 -1.83
N ARG A 763 29.75 14.30 -2.66
CA ARG A 763 28.29 14.19 -2.83
C ARG A 763 27.62 13.82 -1.51
N PHE A 764 28.13 12.81 -0.81
CA PHE A 764 27.61 12.42 0.50
C PHE A 764 27.70 13.56 1.52
N MET A 765 28.86 14.22 1.62
CA MET A 765 29.07 15.36 2.51
C MET A 765 28.10 16.52 2.20
N MET A 766 27.81 16.82 0.92
CA MET A 766 26.85 17.86 0.55
C MET A 766 25.47 17.60 1.17
N PHE A 767 24.90 16.41 0.94
CA PHE A 767 23.55 16.08 1.42
C PHE A 767 23.52 15.94 2.95
N ALA A 768 24.57 15.37 3.54
CA ALA A 768 24.73 15.30 4.99
C ALA A 768 24.73 16.69 5.66
N MET A 769 25.34 17.70 5.01
CA MET A 769 25.43 19.06 5.56
C MET A 769 24.16 19.90 5.40
N VAL A 770 23.16 19.51 4.58
CA VAL A 770 21.97 20.35 4.31
C VAL A 770 21.24 20.77 5.58
N PHE A 771 20.90 19.82 6.46
CA PHE A 771 20.15 20.13 7.68
C PHE A 771 20.98 20.92 8.73
N PRO A 772 22.25 20.57 9.02
CA PRO A 772 23.14 21.41 9.82
C PRO A 772 23.30 22.84 9.27
N VAL A 773 23.48 23.01 7.95
CA VAL A 773 23.65 24.33 7.32
C VAL A 773 22.36 25.14 7.38
N LEU A 774 21.18 24.54 7.18
CA LEU A 774 19.90 25.23 7.35
C LEU A 774 19.65 25.66 8.80
N ALA A 775 20.01 24.83 9.79
CA ALA A 775 19.92 25.21 11.19
C ALA A 775 20.88 26.38 11.53
N LEU A 776 22.13 26.32 11.05
CA LEU A 776 23.11 27.39 11.23
C LEU A 776 22.72 28.68 10.49
N TRP A 777 22.10 28.59 9.32
CA TRP A 777 21.57 29.73 8.56
C TRP A 777 20.45 30.46 9.31
N VAL A 778 19.51 29.71 9.90
CA VAL A 778 18.42 30.26 10.71
C VAL A 778 18.95 30.85 12.05
N LEU A 779 20.00 30.26 12.65
CA LEU A 779 20.72 30.85 13.78
C LEU A 779 21.50 32.12 13.40
N LEU A 780 22.12 32.15 12.21
CA LEU A 780 22.85 33.31 11.70
C LEU A 780 21.92 34.49 11.43
N ALA A 781 20.75 34.24 10.84
CA ALA A 781 19.71 35.26 10.66
C ALA A 781 19.24 35.86 12.00
N TRP A 782 19.09 35.02 13.04
CA TRP A 782 18.85 35.49 14.40
C TRP A 782 20.01 36.34 14.95
N ALA A 783 21.25 35.87 14.82
CA ALA A 783 22.43 36.58 15.33
C ALA A 783 22.60 37.95 14.65
N ILE A 784 22.44 38.02 13.32
CA ILE A 784 22.46 39.29 12.58
C ILE A 784 21.33 40.20 13.06
N SER A 785 20.10 39.69 13.19
CA SER A 785 18.95 40.46 13.66
C SER A 785 19.09 40.96 15.10
N HIS A 786 19.84 40.25 15.95
CA HIS A 786 20.08 40.60 17.34
C HIS A 786 21.23 41.60 17.53
N TYR A 787 22.37 41.39 16.89
CA TYR A 787 23.56 42.24 17.03
C TYR A 787 23.58 43.45 16.08
N PHE A 788 22.84 43.41 14.96
CA PHE A 788 22.74 44.51 13.99
C PHE A 788 21.27 44.92 13.76
N PRO A 789 20.60 45.55 14.75
CA PRO A 789 19.16 45.83 14.70
C PRO A 789 18.79 46.87 13.63
N ILE A 790 18.20 46.41 12.52
CA ILE A 790 17.73 47.27 11.42
C ILE A 790 16.39 47.91 11.82
N LYS A 791 16.36 49.25 11.94
CA LYS A 791 15.23 50.08 12.41
C LYS A 791 13.87 49.93 11.67
N ARG A 792 13.80 49.09 10.63
CA ARG A 792 12.61 48.85 9.78
C ARG A 792 12.15 47.38 9.77
N TRP A 793 12.85 46.49 10.48
CA TRP A 793 12.59 45.04 10.55
C TRP A 793 12.45 44.63 12.03
N PRO A 794 11.55 43.69 12.38
CA PRO A 794 11.44 43.20 13.74
C PRO A 794 12.66 42.35 14.14
N SER A 795 13.16 42.53 15.36
CA SER A 795 14.25 41.71 15.91
C SER A 795 13.80 40.27 16.15
N TRP A 796 14.61 39.29 15.74
CA TRP A 796 14.30 37.87 15.90
C TRP A 796 14.48 37.42 17.36
N VAL A 797 13.57 36.57 17.83
CA VAL A 797 13.54 36.06 19.21
C VAL A 797 14.07 34.63 19.21
N LEU A 798 15.12 34.36 20.01
CA LEU A 798 15.81 33.06 20.04
C LEU A 798 14.85 31.86 20.24
N THR A 799 13.82 32.03 21.06
CA THR A 799 12.71 31.08 21.25
C THR A 799 11.99 30.71 19.95
N TYR A 800 11.67 31.71 19.13
CA TYR A 800 11.00 31.54 17.85
C TYR A 800 11.96 31.01 16.78
N THR A 801 13.25 31.34 16.87
CA THR A 801 14.33 30.75 16.07
C THR A 801 14.43 29.24 16.31
N PHE A 802 14.49 28.80 17.57
CA PHE A 802 14.50 27.36 17.91
C PHE A 802 13.21 26.65 17.46
N ASN A 803 12.05 27.29 17.57
CA ASN A 803 10.80 26.75 17.06
C ASN A 803 10.85 26.51 15.53
N THR A 804 11.38 27.47 14.76
CA THR A 804 11.57 27.34 13.31
C THR A 804 12.55 26.23 12.95
N ILE A 805 13.71 26.17 13.62
CA ILE A 805 14.70 25.08 13.42
C ILE A 805 14.06 23.72 13.72
N GLY A 806 13.30 23.62 14.81
CA GLY A 806 12.59 22.41 15.18
C GLY A 806 11.55 21.95 14.15
N VAL A 807 10.89 22.87 13.43
CA VAL A 807 10.03 22.50 12.29
C VAL A 807 10.84 21.83 11.18
N PHE A 808 12.01 22.37 10.81
CA PHE A 808 12.87 21.75 9.80
C PHE A 808 13.46 20.41 10.26
N CYS A 809 13.97 20.32 11.49
CA CYS A 809 14.50 19.07 12.03
C CYS A 809 13.42 18.00 12.20
N GLN A 810 12.18 18.36 12.54
CA GLN A 810 11.05 17.42 12.60
C GLN A 810 10.59 16.99 11.19
N ALA A 811 10.46 17.94 10.26
CA ALA A 811 10.02 17.64 8.89
C ALA A 811 11.07 16.91 8.06
N GLY A 812 12.35 17.07 8.37
CA GLY A 812 13.45 16.32 7.75
C GLY A 812 13.87 15.07 8.50
N PHE A 813 13.23 14.71 9.62
CA PHE A 813 13.82 13.78 10.59
C PHE A 813 14.15 12.40 10.01
N ALA A 814 13.24 11.81 9.24
CA ALA A 814 13.46 10.50 8.62
C ALA A 814 14.52 10.58 7.50
N SER A 815 14.60 11.71 6.78
CA SER A 815 15.66 11.98 5.80
C SER A 815 17.03 12.10 6.47
N ILE A 816 17.13 12.80 7.60
CA ILE A 816 18.36 12.89 8.40
C ILE A 816 18.79 11.48 8.84
N CYS A 817 17.87 10.67 9.37
CA CYS A 817 18.18 9.31 9.83
C CYS A 817 18.63 8.41 8.67
N ALA A 818 17.97 8.48 7.50
CA ALA A 818 18.37 7.69 6.34
C ALA A 818 19.76 8.07 5.81
N ILE A 819 20.03 9.36 5.60
CA ILE A 819 21.36 9.85 5.16
C ILE A 819 22.44 9.47 6.17
N ALA A 820 22.16 9.56 7.48
CA ALA A 820 23.11 9.21 8.53
C ALA A 820 23.60 7.75 8.46
N PHE A 821 22.74 6.83 8.00
CA PHE A 821 23.07 5.41 7.90
C PHE A 821 23.53 4.95 6.51
N GLN A 822 23.35 5.73 5.43
CA GLN A 822 23.78 5.36 4.06
C GLN A 822 25.22 4.83 3.96
N PRO A 823 26.24 5.36 4.69
CA PRO A 823 27.60 4.81 4.66
C PRO A 823 27.74 3.41 5.28
N MET A 824 26.78 2.97 6.09
CA MET A 824 26.81 1.67 6.79
C MET A 824 26.27 0.53 5.90
N MET A 825 25.73 0.85 4.73
CA MET A 825 25.15 -0.10 3.78
C MET A 825 26.22 -0.59 2.79
N CYS A 826 26.86 -1.71 3.07
CA CYS A 826 27.90 -2.32 2.24
C CYS A 826 27.42 -3.62 1.58
N TYR A 827 27.75 -3.85 0.30
CA TYR A 827 27.47 -5.10 -0.42
C TYR A 827 28.77 -5.77 -0.89
N ALA A 828 28.74 -7.08 -1.16
CA ALA A 828 29.92 -7.89 -1.49
C ALA A 828 30.21 -8.05 -3.00
N HIS A 829 31.45 -8.40 -3.34
CA HIS A 829 31.94 -8.70 -4.69
C HIS A 829 32.49 -10.14 -4.82
N PRO A 830 32.52 -10.69 -6.06
CA PRO A 830 33.12 -12.00 -6.41
C PRO A 830 34.49 -12.30 -5.81
N ASN A 831 35.29 -11.25 -5.62
CA ASN A 831 36.70 -11.31 -5.26
C ASN A 831 36.95 -11.04 -3.76
N GLY A 832 35.90 -11.03 -2.93
CA GLY A 832 35.99 -10.83 -1.48
C GLY A 832 36.11 -9.37 -1.02
N MET A 833 36.08 -8.39 -1.93
CA MET A 833 35.94 -6.97 -1.57
C MET A 833 34.47 -6.58 -1.36
N HIS A 834 34.22 -5.44 -0.73
CA HIS A 834 32.89 -4.88 -0.50
C HIS A 834 32.83 -3.43 -0.98
N SER A 835 31.67 -2.95 -1.43
CA SER A 835 31.41 -1.55 -1.83
C SER A 835 30.20 -0.96 -1.13
N VAL A 836 30.16 0.37 -0.99
CA VAL A 836 29.00 1.10 -0.45
C VAL A 836 27.84 1.02 -1.44
N LEU A 837 26.67 0.56 -1.02
CA LEU A 837 25.51 0.32 -1.89
C LEU A 837 25.07 1.57 -2.67
N LYS A 838 25.03 2.72 -2.00
CA LYS A 838 24.65 4.00 -2.62
C LYS A 838 25.78 4.64 -3.45
N TYR A 839 27.02 4.22 -3.23
CA TYR A 839 28.23 4.78 -3.83
C TYR A 839 29.20 3.68 -4.30
N PRO A 840 28.85 2.89 -5.34
CA PRO A 840 29.55 1.65 -5.68
C PRO A 840 31.04 1.79 -6.00
N GLY A 841 31.48 2.97 -6.47
CA GLY A 841 32.89 3.25 -6.74
C GLY A 841 33.78 3.37 -5.50
N THR A 842 33.19 3.33 -4.29
CA THR A 842 33.87 3.43 -2.99
C THR A 842 33.82 2.09 -2.28
N PHE A 843 34.99 1.48 -2.04
CA PHE A 843 35.09 0.19 -1.34
C PHE A 843 34.93 0.38 0.18
N CYS A 844 34.23 -0.55 0.85
CA CYS A 844 34.07 -0.51 2.30
C CYS A 844 35.36 -0.93 3.01
N GLY A 845 35.85 -0.08 3.90
CA GLY A 845 37.18 -0.19 4.52
C GLY A 845 38.28 0.66 3.86
N ASP A 846 37.99 1.32 2.74
CA ASP A 846 38.88 2.31 2.10
C ASP A 846 38.86 3.65 2.87
N ASP A 847 39.88 4.49 2.70
CA ASP A 847 40.00 5.80 3.39
C ASP A 847 38.80 6.71 3.09
N GLN A 848 38.27 6.63 1.86
CA GLN A 848 37.07 7.39 1.43
C GLN A 848 35.81 6.96 2.21
N HIS A 849 35.69 5.67 2.53
CA HIS A 849 34.58 5.13 3.32
C HIS A 849 34.65 5.57 4.79
N ALA A 850 35.85 5.64 5.37
CA ALA A 850 36.05 6.11 6.74
C ALA A 850 35.57 7.57 6.95
N VAL A 851 35.80 8.44 5.95
CA VAL A 851 35.28 9.83 5.98
C VAL A 851 33.74 9.85 5.94
N MET A 852 33.11 9.03 5.10
CA MET A 852 31.64 8.94 5.03
C MET A 852 31.05 8.44 6.35
N LEU A 853 31.63 7.39 6.96
CA LEU A 853 31.22 6.88 8.28
C LEU A 853 31.31 7.95 9.37
N ALA A 854 32.35 8.79 9.37
CA ALA A 854 32.50 9.87 10.35
C ALA A 854 31.37 10.91 10.26
N PHE A 855 31.01 11.36 9.05
CA PHE A 855 29.89 12.28 8.85
C PHE A 855 28.54 11.63 9.14
N GLY A 856 28.35 10.36 8.80
CA GLY A 856 27.17 9.57 9.16
C GLY A 856 26.99 9.49 10.68
N ALA A 857 28.05 9.18 11.43
CA ALA A 857 28.04 9.11 12.89
C ALA A 857 27.70 10.45 13.56
N VAL A 858 28.20 11.58 13.02
CA VAL A 858 27.82 12.93 13.49
C VAL A 858 26.32 13.20 13.28
N LEU A 859 25.76 12.81 12.13
CA LEU A 859 24.32 12.93 11.90
C LEU A 859 23.49 12.00 12.78
N CYS A 860 23.94 10.76 13.01
CA CYS A 860 23.32 9.85 13.98
C CYS A 860 23.24 10.52 15.36
N PHE A 861 24.35 11.07 15.85
CA PHE A 861 24.38 11.77 17.14
C PHE A 861 23.41 12.96 17.20
N LEU A 862 23.33 13.76 16.13
CA LEU A 862 22.38 14.87 16.04
C LEU A 862 20.91 14.39 15.98
N ALA A 863 20.61 13.31 15.26
CA ALA A 863 19.28 12.74 15.15
C ALA A 863 18.80 12.11 16.47
N PHE A 864 19.61 11.22 17.07
CA PHE A 864 19.31 10.65 18.38
C PHE A 864 19.24 11.73 19.47
N GLY A 865 20.14 12.71 19.44
CA GLY A 865 20.12 13.88 20.34
C GLY A 865 18.81 14.67 20.21
N PHE A 866 18.36 14.97 18.98
CA PHE A 866 17.10 15.65 18.73
C PHE A 866 15.88 14.84 19.21
N LEU A 867 15.86 13.53 18.98
CA LEU A 867 14.81 12.62 19.47
C LEU A 867 14.75 12.59 21.01
N VAL A 868 15.89 12.49 21.68
CA VAL A 868 15.98 12.53 23.16
C VAL A 868 15.52 13.88 23.69
N VAL A 869 15.98 14.99 23.09
CA VAL A 869 15.56 16.36 23.48
C VAL A 869 14.06 16.55 23.29
N CYS A 870 13.48 16.10 22.18
CA CYS A 870 12.02 16.15 21.95
C CYS A 870 11.25 15.29 22.95
N SER A 871 11.73 14.10 23.28
CA SER A 871 11.11 13.20 24.26
C SER A 871 11.13 13.79 25.67
N VAL A 872 12.27 14.32 26.11
CA VAL A 872 12.42 14.98 27.42
C VAL A 872 11.61 16.28 27.47
N ALA A 873 11.50 17.02 26.37
CA ALA A 873 10.64 18.20 26.27
C ALA A 873 9.16 17.82 26.38
N ALA A 874 8.68 16.83 25.63
CA ALA A 874 7.29 16.36 25.72
C ALA A 874 6.90 15.95 27.15
N TRP A 875 7.79 15.30 27.89
CA TRP A 875 7.56 14.95 29.30
C TRP A 875 7.58 16.17 30.26
N LYS A 876 8.38 17.20 29.97
CA LYS A 876 8.53 18.39 30.84
C LYS A 876 7.58 19.55 30.52
N ILE A 877 7.01 19.60 29.31
CA ILE A 877 6.12 20.68 28.85
C ILE A 877 4.95 20.98 29.81
N PRO A 878 4.25 19.99 30.41
CA PRO A 878 3.22 20.29 31.41
C PRO A 878 3.76 21.02 32.64
N LYS A 879 4.96 20.65 33.11
CA LYS A 879 5.62 21.30 34.25
C LYS A 879 6.07 22.73 33.90
N TRP A 880 6.62 22.94 32.71
CA TRP A 880 6.99 24.27 32.20
C TRP A 880 5.76 25.17 31.99
N SER A 881 4.64 24.60 31.55
CA SER A 881 3.36 25.32 31.40
C SER A 881 2.81 25.78 32.76
N MET A 882 2.72 24.87 33.74
CA MET A 882 2.28 25.20 35.11
C MET A 882 3.20 26.21 35.81
N ALA A 883 4.52 26.11 35.60
CA ALA A 883 5.51 27.06 36.12
C ALA A 883 5.56 28.41 35.36
N GLN A 884 4.64 28.64 34.42
CA GLN A 884 4.58 29.83 33.55
C GLN A 884 5.86 30.11 32.74
N GLU A 885 6.70 29.11 32.46
CA GLU A 885 7.94 29.23 31.68
C GLU A 885 7.64 29.30 30.17
N ARG A 886 6.86 30.31 29.77
CA ARG A 886 6.29 30.49 28.41
C ARG A 886 7.33 30.36 27.30
N GLN A 887 8.55 30.85 27.52
CA GLN A 887 9.66 30.75 26.57
C GLN A 887 10.03 29.29 26.23
N LYS A 888 10.09 28.39 27.21
CA LYS A 888 10.45 26.97 26.97
C LYS A 888 9.33 26.25 26.21
N VAL A 889 8.07 26.52 26.56
CA VAL A 889 6.90 25.95 25.86
C VAL A 889 6.83 26.46 24.41
N GLN A 890 7.13 27.73 24.16
CA GLN A 890 7.16 28.31 22.82
C GLN A 890 8.29 27.76 21.94
N ALA A 891 9.47 27.44 22.49
CA ALA A 891 10.57 26.85 21.73
C ALA A 891 10.22 25.46 21.16
N PHE A 892 9.41 24.67 21.89
CA PHE A 892 8.93 23.35 21.46
C PHE A 892 7.53 23.38 20.80
N ARG A 893 7.11 24.54 20.29
CA ARG A 893 5.83 24.70 19.58
C ARG A 893 5.79 23.93 18.25
N PHE A 894 6.91 23.56 17.64
CA PHE A 894 6.95 22.70 16.45
C PHE A 894 6.43 21.28 16.76
N LEU A 895 6.82 20.76 17.93
CA LEU A 895 6.51 19.41 18.39
C LEU A 895 5.05 19.28 18.83
N THR A 896 4.51 20.33 19.46
CA THR A 896 3.18 20.33 20.10
C THR A 896 2.11 21.09 19.32
N GLY A 897 2.49 22.13 18.56
CA GLY A 897 1.57 23.10 17.98
C GLY A 897 0.71 22.60 16.82
N LYS A 898 1.02 21.40 16.28
CA LYS A 898 0.26 20.68 15.26
C LYS A 898 -0.85 19.78 15.86
N PHE A 899 -0.72 19.44 17.14
CA PHE A 899 -1.55 18.46 17.85
C PHE A 899 -2.48 19.12 18.87
N ARG A 900 -3.49 18.39 19.33
CA ARG A 900 -4.38 18.84 20.41
C ARG A 900 -3.60 19.02 21.71
N LEU A 901 -4.07 19.93 22.57
CA LEU A 901 -3.37 20.30 23.82
C LEU A 901 -3.39 19.20 24.89
N ASP A 902 -4.23 18.19 24.75
CA ASP A 902 -4.31 16.98 25.59
C ASP A 902 -3.39 15.85 25.09
N ILE A 903 -2.94 15.89 23.83
CA ILE A 903 -2.12 14.84 23.18
C ILE A 903 -0.83 15.46 22.60
N TRP A 904 -0.24 16.39 23.34
CA TRP A 904 0.95 17.15 22.94
C TRP A 904 2.19 16.28 22.67
N TRP A 905 2.22 15.05 23.19
CA TRP A 905 3.33 14.11 23.08
C TRP A 905 3.39 13.36 21.74
N PHE A 906 2.32 13.37 20.93
CA PHE A 906 2.25 12.58 19.69
C PHE A 906 3.29 12.98 18.64
N GLY A 907 3.76 14.23 18.67
CA GLY A 907 4.86 14.70 17.82
C GLY A 907 6.16 13.92 18.00
N VAL A 908 6.33 13.19 19.11
CA VAL A 908 7.47 12.29 19.37
C VAL A 908 7.27 10.92 18.72
N LEU A 909 6.03 10.42 18.61
CA LEU A 909 5.70 9.15 17.95
C LEU A 909 6.10 9.17 16.47
N LEU A 910 5.88 10.31 15.79
CA LEU A 910 6.31 10.54 14.41
C LEU A 910 7.84 10.45 14.25
N LEU A 911 8.62 10.90 15.24
CA LEU A 911 10.07 10.81 15.20
C LEU A 911 10.51 9.34 15.36
N PHE A 912 9.98 8.61 16.34
CA PHE A 912 10.26 7.18 16.51
C PHE A 912 9.91 6.36 15.26
N ARG A 913 8.79 6.68 14.60
CA ARG A 913 8.39 6.08 13.32
C ARG A 913 9.42 6.35 12.20
N GLY A 914 9.87 7.60 12.05
CA GLY A 914 10.88 7.97 11.05
C GLY A 914 12.21 7.24 11.27
N LEU A 915 12.70 7.22 12.51
CA LEU A 915 13.89 6.45 12.90
C LEU A 915 13.72 4.94 12.63
N GLY A 916 12.55 4.39 12.94
CA GLY A 916 12.25 2.97 12.74
C GLY A 916 12.49 2.53 11.30
N PHE A 917 11.96 3.27 10.32
CA PHE A 917 12.20 2.95 8.91
C PHE A 917 13.67 3.02 8.51
N SER A 918 14.37 4.08 8.93
CA SER A 918 15.79 4.24 8.61
C SER A 918 16.66 3.13 9.21
N LEU A 919 16.33 2.62 10.40
CA LEU A 919 17.01 1.48 11.00
C LEU A 919 16.73 0.17 10.26
N VAL A 920 15.47 -0.06 9.83
CA VAL A 920 15.05 -1.28 9.14
C VAL A 920 15.82 -1.50 7.82
N ILE A 921 16.00 -0.43 7.03
CA ILE A 921 16.75 -0.43 5.76
C ILE A 921 18.22 -0.88 5.93
N VAL A 922 18.78 -0.69 7.14
CA VAL A 922 20.22 -0.81 7.43
C VAL A 922 20.55 -2.10 8.18
N ILE A 923 19.64 -2.57 9.03
CA ILE A 923 19.77 -3.84 9.75
C ILE A 923 19.50 -5.03 8.81
N PHE A 924 18.71 -4.82 7.74
CA PHE A 924 18.25 -5.88 6.84
C PHE A 924 18.57 -5.62 5.36
N THR A 925 19.66 -4.91 5.06
CA THR A 925 20.04 -4.52 3.67
C THR A 925 20.21 -5.72 2.72
N ASP A 926 20.62 -6.89 3.20
CA ASP A 926 20.70 -8.15 2.42
C ASP A 926 19.48 -9.07 2.63
N LEU A 927 18.46 -8.64 3.38
CA LEU A 927 17.37 -9.47 3.90
C LEU A 927 15.98 -8.84 3.66
N GLN A 928 15.65 -8.61 2.38
CA GLN A 928 14.38 -8.07 1.85
C GLN A 928 13.10 -8.44 2.66
N ARG A 929 12.93 -9.73 3.03
CA ARG A 929 11.75 -10.20 3.78
C ARG A 929 11.63 -9.56 5.18
N ALA A 930 12.75 -9.30 5.83
CA ALA A 930 12.82 -8.68 7.15
C ALA A 930 12.60 -7.15 7.09
N GLU A 931 12.98 -6.48 6.00
CA GLU A 931 12.63 -5.07 5.77
C GLU A 931 11.10 -4.89 5.75
N ILE A 932 10.42 -5.69 4.94
CA ILE A 932 8.97 -5.69 4.68
C ILE A 932 8.16 -5.95 5.96
N THR A 933 8.53 -6.97 6.73
CA THR A 933 7.82 -7.34 7.96
C THR A 933 8.06 -6.34 9.10
N SER A 934 9.26 -5.75 9.18
CA SER A 934 9.58 -4.75 10.20
C SER A 934 8.92 -3.41 9.93
N ALA A 935 8.88 -2.98 8.67
CA ALA A 935 8.08 -1.84 8.22
C ALA A 935 6.62 -1.96 8.68
N PHE A 936 6.02 -3.17 8.59
CA PHE A 936 4.63 -3.40 9.01
C PHE A 936 4.43 -3.03 10.46
N ALA A 937 5.23 -3.60 11.36
CA ALA A 937 5.07 -3.39 12.79
C ALA A 937 5.06 -1.88 13.13
N ILE A 938 5.96 -1.11 12.51
CA ILE A 938 6.09 0.34 12.72
C ILE A 938 4.79 1.07 12.35
N LEU A 939 4.19 0.79 11.19
CA LEU A 939 2.98 1.51 10.78
C LEU A 939 1.70 0.99 11.41
N LEU A 940 1.57 -0.31 11.68
CA LEU A 940 0.41 -0.81 12.38
C LEU A 940 0.30 -0.17 13.77
N VAL A 941 1.43 -0.10 14.48
CA VAL A 941 1.52 0.61 15.77
C VAL A 941 1.20 2.10 15.60
N TYR A 942 1.77 2.79 14.61
CA TYR A 942 1.41 4.19 14.36
C TYR A 942 -0.09 4.39 14.11
N THR A 943 -0.70 3.60 13.23
CA THR A 943 -2.13 3.73 12.88
C THR A 943 -3.03 3.46 14.08
N ILE A 944 -2.71 2.47 14.92
CA ILE A 944 -3.45 2.20 16.16
C ILE A 944 -3.39 3.42 17.10
N PHE A 945 -2.21 3.99 17.33
CA PHE A 945 -2.07 5.19 18.17
C PHE A 945 -2.72 6.43 17.54
N ALA A 946 -2.68 6.61 16.22
CA ALA A 946 -3.40 7.68 15.54
C ALA A 946 -4.93 7.52 15.69
N ALA A 947 -5.44 6.28 15.66
CA ALA A 947 -6.86 5.95 15.75
C ALA A 947 -7.43 6.15 17.15
N LEU A 948 -6.72 5.67 18.17
CA LEU A 948 -7.16 5.76 19.56
C LEU A 948 -7.20 7.19 20.11
N TYR A 949 -6.31 8.07 19.61
CA TYR A 949 -6.14 9.41 20.20
C TYR A 949 -6.66 10.56 19.31
N LEU A 950 -6.71 10.42 17.98
CA LEU A 950 -7.06 11.50 17.03
C LEU A 950 -6.26 12.80 17.32
N PRO A 951 -4.91 12.74 17.22
CA PRO A 951 -4.02 13.70 17.84
C PRO A 951 -3.93 15.06 17.14
N TRP A 952 -4.27 15.17 15.85
CA TRP A 952 -4.16 16.43 15.09
C TRP A 952 -5.22 17.44 15.52
N LYS A 953 -4.90 18.74 15.47
CA LYS A 953 -5.82 19.80 15.87
C LYS A 953 -7.12 19.85 15.08
N ALA A 954 -6.99 19.74 13.75
CA ALA A 954 -8.13 19.78 12.86
C ALA A 954 -8.61 18.35 12.63
N ARG A 955 -9.91 18.10 12.87
CA ARG A 955 -10.51 16.77 12.64
C ARG A 955 -10.39 16.37 11.17
N SER A 956 -10.41 17.33 10.27
CA SER A 956 -10.11 17.19 8.83
C SER A 956 -8.72 16.65 8.49
N ILE A 957 -7.74 16.78 9.41
CA ILE A 957 -6.36 16.28 9.30
C ILE A 957 -6.20 14.96 10.06
N ASN A 958 -6.95 14.66 11.12
CA ASN A 958 -7.09 13.27 11.58
C ASN A 958 -7.78 12.42 10.49
N VAL A 959 -8.87 12.95 9.94
CA VAL A 959 -9.58 12.55 8.71
C VAL A 959 -8.75 12.87 7.43
N ALA A 960 -7.43 13.05 7.56
CA ALA A 960 -6.45 12.85 6.49
C ALA A 960 -5.38 11.84 6.96
N ASP A 961 -4.59 12.13 7.99
CA ASP A 961 -3.47 11.31 8.47
C ASP A 961 -3.80 9.86 8.80
N LEU A 962 -4.97 9.52 9.34
CA LEU A 962 -5.31 8.11 9.59
C LEU A 962 -5.53 7.29 8.32
N ALA A 963 -5.83 7.95 7.20
CA ALA A 963 -6.02 7.38 5.88
C ALA A 963 -5.08 7.96 4.83
N LEU A 964 -4.09 8.77 5.23
CA LEU A 964 -2.70 8.61 4.83
C LEU A 964 -2.10 7.41 5.55
N ASN A 965 -2.50 7.06 6.76
CA ASN A 965 -2.14 5.79 7.41
C ASN A 965 -3.15 4.66 7.15
N ALA A 966 -3.96 4.93 6.14
CA ALA A 966 -4.75 4.10 5.25
C ALA A 966 -4.43 4.38 3.73
N LEU A 967 -3.60 5.41 3.37
CA LEU A 967 -2.69 5.64 2.20
C LEU A 967 -1.15 5.37 2.58
N LEU A 968 -0.75 4.50 3.57
CA LEU A 968 0.67 4.23 4.03
C LEU A 968 1.37 2.83 4.43
N LEU A 969 1.09 1.51 4.77
CA LEU A 969 0.17 0.28 4.86
C LEU A 969 -0.42 -0.64 3.64
N LEU A 970 -0.38 -0.48 2.30
CA LEU A 970 -1.07 -1.36 1.28
C LEU A 970 -0.30 -1.50 -0.13
N LEU A 971 1.06 -1.52 -0.16
CA LEU A 971 2.08 -1.71 -1.25
C LEU A 971 3.34 -2.53 -0.88
N VAL A 972 3.89 -2.45 0.34
CA VAL A 972 4.68 -3.54 0.99
C VAL A 972 3.84 -4.82 1.13
N THR A 973 2.59 -4.74 0.68
CA THR A 973 1.62 -5.82 0.56
C THR A 973 1.41 -6.21 -0.89
N GLN A 974 1.68 -5.30 -1.84
CA GLN A 974 2.08 -5.75 -3.15
C GLN A 974 3.45 -6.48 -3.01
N SER A 975 4.55 -5.75 -2.71
CA SER A 975 6.01 -6.06 -2.57
C SER A 975 6.59 -7.45 -2.20
N THR A 976 5.84 -8.54 -2.27
CA THR A 976 6.27 -9.94 -2.09
C THR A 976 5.41 -10.86 -2.97
N GLN A 977 5.02 -10.42 -4.16
CA GLN A 977 4.45 -11.29 -5.19
C GLN A 977 5.27 -11.19 -6.48
#